data_AF-A0A507DM90-F1
#
_entry.id   AF-A0A507DM90-F1
#
_cell.length_a   1.000
_cell.length_b   1.000
_cell.length_c   1.000
_cell.angle_alpha   90.00
_cell.angle_beta   90.00
_cell.angle_gamma   90.00
#
_symmetry.space_group_name_H-M   'P 1'
#
loop_
_entity.id
_entity.type
_entity.pdbx_description
1 polymer ?
#
loop_
_entity_poly.entity_id
_entity_poly.type
_entity_poly.pdbx_seq_one_letter_code
_entity_poly.pdbx_strand_id
1 'polypeptide(L)'
;MARPCHQKLVSFGLNLASFRIKAVEDRLPLCVPVKTSKCKMVAFSKPELLINLDGTSWTASNRNGSIAVPAEVPGEIHTDLMRARIIDDPYVRDNHIKYRWIALDEWTFQTTFTLPAHSLQAPAVLLVCEGLDTIAHIVVNGKSVGYADNQFRRWIYDVGPALMEGSNELAIRFESAISYAARKASRSKYVIPDMYSEAQHGERNRSFIRKEQSSFSWDWGPCFAPCGIWKSIYILPLHSAIWISDICPQVSRNESVWNVKVTVWMTGGGEGLGYVELQAQCAGIQSEKHSVGLSDVPGKIEPFTIELEVPTSEVEQWWPMGYGEQPLYELTVLGQMFGFEVNGVPIFAKGSNFIPADCFESRVTKEKLRMLLQSCVEANHNMIRVWGGGIYQQDAFYDLCDELGLMVWQEFLFACALYPTDTAFISNVRKEVEHQLKRLMHHVSIVLWSGNNENEEALITGWFDVARKNPQLYAIDYDRLYHQCIMEKVKEMDKVRPYISSSPSNGIVSDDPYTERFQFGSDENELYGDIHNYNYRDDGTDVSKMPCPRFASEYGFQAMPSFTTMRTISSPADWHSHSPFMMMRNHRKNGQDEMLLQIRYKFKWPIVTPLDMSADMFDQFCYLSQCSQAMTVRAQTEHYRRLRGVEHRCMGALYWQCNDIWQAPTWSGIEFNGRWKMLHYYSKKFFAPILVSSYEVSKGGAYEVHISNDTCDDIEGELTIELHSFETAMSHVVKELPVSCQAVSSKCVASYEGAAELARSATVKHDAFFTHTLRIRNEVVATSEYFPDSFDKVRLQPVTIKISNARASRSGTSPLAVEYAITFDLEADAVAVFVWLEFDDRYQGRFSDNGFVLLPGMKKFVEYKLWDSTLFDLMEMTSVKWDEVIRIRSLQDAQKWDVGCSGDRAYQKKACAEGRVRKSKENTMTDWQLITRDSIKCEEACYTDPSAKDCEAGICPSHHLRERIHTTKLLAIRRWWSSPSNEATTDRFDQAFLNEITKHRLIFASPSETNSKIPSSRGNMAIEKLGIGDTIHTIKPFLLIRGKSVFRSFRLQGFCSLVPFWNQRARPGSDAPVVWDYHVFAMTKNSGAPLVYDLDTTLGLPCNFETYLSEALKASFELPLELRRKYRVIEGNQFIKHFASDRSHMKTTNGSWTSLPPTYRCIATADSTMNLPLYIDMETNTGSEIYGRVYDEQGFIGIFR
;
A
#
# COMPACT_ATOMS: atom_id res chain seq x y z
N MET A 1 64.44 -11.56 5.21
CA MET A 1 64.62 -12.29 6.50
C MET A 1 63.37 -12.02 7.33
N ALA A 2 62.68 -12.97 7.98
CA ALA A 2 62.79 -14.44 7.95
C ALA A 2 61.41 -15.10 8.26
N ARG A 3 61.19 -16.32 7.76
CA ARG A 3 60.16 -17.31 8.22
C ARG A 3 60.70 -18.06 9.47
N PRO A 4 59.93 -18.75 10.36
CA PRO A 4 58.93 -19.82 10.04
C PRO A 4 57.66 -19.88 10.95
N CYS A 5 56.45 -20.26 10.49
CA CYS A 5 55.85 -21.56 10.07
C CYS A 5 55.12 -22.38 11.18
N HIS A 6 53.95 -22.95 10.79
CA HIS A 6 53.30 -24.16 11.34
C HIS A 6 52.72 -24.10 12.77
N GLN A 7 51.68 -24.86 13.16
CA GLN A 7 50.93 -26.04 12.63
C GLN A 7 49.44 -25.91 13.11
N LYS A 8 48.39 -26.64 12.70
CA LYS A 8 48.22 -27.94 11.99
C LYS A 8 46.79 -28.03 11.39
N LEU A 9 46.63 -28.67 10.23
CA LEU A 9 45.35 -29.17 9.67
C LEU A 9 45.21 -30.69 9.94
N VAL A 10 43.97 -31.22 9.95
CA VAL A 10 43.53 -32.64 9.72
C VAL A 10 42.06 -32.78 10.19
N SER A 11 41.10 -33.40 9.48
CA SER A 11 41.08 -33.97 8.11
C SER A 11 39.64 -34.21 7.57
N PHE A 12 39.48 -34.05 6.24
CA PHE A 12 38.71 -34.84 5.23
C PHE A 12 37.61 -35.86 5.67
N GLY A 13 36.55 -36.13 4.89
CA GLY A 13 36.17 -35.74 3.50
C GLY A 13 34.80 -36.41 3.12
N LEU A 14 34.31 -36.52 1.88
CA LEU A 14 34.84 -36.30 0.51
C LEU A 14 33.67 -36.08 -0.51
N ASN A 15 33.92 -35.27 -1.55
CA ASN A 15 33.37 -35.29 -2.94
C ASN A 15 31.87 -35.50 -3.26
N LEU A 16 31.34 -34.63 -4.14
CA LEU A 16 31.13 -34.99 -5.57
C LEU A 16 30.93 -33.77 -6.51
N ALA A 17 31.24 -34.00 -7.79
CA ALA A 17 30.86 -33.23 -9.00
C ALA A 17 30.93 -31.68 -8.99
N SER A 18 32.07 -31.12 -9.43
CA SER A 18 32.16 -29.71 -9.83
C SER A 18 31.73 -29.49 -11.29
N PHE A 19 30.68 -28.71 -11.54
CA PHE A 19 30.44 -28.07 -12.84
C PHE A 19 30.83 -26.59 -12.76
N ARG A 20 31.80 -26.17 -13.57
CA ARG A 20 32.21 -24.76 -13.71
C ARG A 20 31.53 -24.15 -14.93
N ILE A 21 30.68 -23.16 -14.72
CA ILE A 21 30.34 -22.16 -15.75
C ILE A 21 31.20 -20.92 -15.46
N LYS A 22 31.86 -20.38 -16.50
CA LYS A 22 32.47 -19.05 -16.43
C LYS A 22 31.36 -18.01 -16.57
N ALA A 23 31.07 -17.27 -15.51
CA ALA A 23 30.56 -15.91 -15.64
C ALA A 23 31.76 -14.95 -15.78
N VAL A 24 31.55 -13.79 -16.40
CA VAL A 24 32.61 -12.82 -16.76
C VAL A 24 32.65 -11.67 -15.74
N GLU A 25 33.84 -11.15 -15.49
CA GLU A 25 34.08 -9.96 -14.68
C GLU A 25 33.69 -8.70 -15.48
N ASP A 26 32.70 -7.91 -15.03
CA ASP A 26 32.72 -6.44 -15.22
C ASP A 26 31.66 -5.66 -14.40
N ARG A 27 32.16 -4.70 -13.61
CA ARG A 27 31.58 -3.36 -13.26
C ARG A 27 30.14 -3.21 -12.74
N LEU A 28 30.04 -2.85 -11.45
CA LEU A 28 29.02 -1.94 -10.89
C LEU A 28 29.72 -0.84 -10.06
N PRO A 29 29.60 0.46 -10.40
CA PRO A 29 30.20 1.56 -9.62
C PRO A 29 29.22 2.20 -8.61
N LEU A 30 29.73 2.57 -7.44
CA LEU A 30 28.97 3.16 -6.33
C LEU A 30 28.83 4.69 -6.44
N CYS A 31 27.71 5.25 -5.99
CA CYS A 31 27.49 6.70 -5.88
C CYS A 31 28.40 7.38 -4.84
N VAL A 32 28.84 8.61 -5.15
CA VAL A 32 29.39 9.58 -4.18
C VAL A 32 28.82 10.97 -4.49
N PRO A 33 28.30 11.72 -3.50
CA PRO A 33 27.62 13.00 -3.74
C PRO A 33 28.60 14.14 -4.07
N VAL A 34 28.41 14.77 -5.24
CA VAL A 34 29.13 16.00 -5.62
C VAL A 34 28.31 17.22 -5.20
N LYS A 35 28.85 18.05 -4.29
CA LYS A 35 28.15 19.24 -3.76
C LYS A 35 28.21 20.42 -4.75
N THR A 36 27.32 20.43 -5.74
CA THR A 36 27.28 21.32 -6.93
C THR A 36 27.20 22.85 -6.66
N SER A 37 27.03 23.27 -5.41
CA SER A 37 26.83 24.66 -4.94
C SER A 37 27.88 25.73 -5.34
N LYS A 38 28.93 25.40 -6.12
CA LYS A 38 29.91 26.34 -6.67
C LYS A 38 30.28 26.15 -8.15
N CYS A 39 29.49 25.41 -8.92
CA CYS A 39 29.63 25.37 -10.39
C CYS A 39 29.16 26.70 -11.02
N LYS A 40 30.04 27.70 -11.04
CA LYS A 40 29.74 29.03 -11.59
C LYS A 40 29.91 29.00 -13.12
N MET A 41 28.82 29.12 -13.87
CA MET A 41 28.90 29.28 -15.32
C MET A 41 29.75 30.50 -15.70
N VAL A 42 30.73 30.28 -16.57
CA VAL A 42 31.30 31.30 -17.46
C VAL A 42 30.98 30.87 -18.88
N ALA A 43 29.69 30.92 -19.23
CA ALA A 43 29.25 30.78 -20.61
C ALA A 43 29.78 31.98 -21.41
N PHE A 44 30.66 31.73 -22.38
CA PHE A 44 30.96 32.73 -23.41
C PHE A 44 29.76 32.82 -24.35
N SER A 45 29.27 34.05 -24.55
CA SER A 45 27.90 34.39 -24.91
C SER A 45 26.84 33.96 -23.87
N LYS A 46 26.07 34.94 -23.40
CA LYS A 46 24.66 34.70 -23.06
C LYS A 46 23.90 34.50 -24.39
N PRO A 47 22.77 33.77 -24.42
CA PRO A 47 21.74 34.09 -25.40
C PRO A 47 21.28 35.53 -25.09
N GLU A 48 21.64 36.50 -25.93
CA GLU A 48 21.41 37.92 -25.60
C GLU A 48 19.92 38.29 -25.55
N LEU A 49 19.05 37.49 -26.20
CA LEU A 49 17.59 37.58 -26.10
C LEU A 49 16.97 36.21 -25.80
N LEU A 50 16.83 35.83 -24.53
CA LEU A 50 15.72 34.97 -24.11
C LEU A 50 14.53 35.89 -23.82
N ILE A 51 13.40 35.68 -24.50
CA ILE A 51 12.16 36.42 -24.26
C ILE A 51 11.25 35.53 -23.41
N ASN A 52 11.23 35.77 -22.10
CA ASN A 52 10.32 35.06 -21.21
C ASN A 52 8.88 35.55 -21.44
N LEU A 53 7.93 34.62 -21.51
CA LEU A 53 6.50 34.94 -21.66
C LEU A 53 5.72 34.69 -20.34
N ASP A 54 6.35 34.12 -19.32
CA ASP A 54 5.83 34.05 -17.95
C ASP A 54 5.49 35.47 -17.44
N GLY A 55 4.36 35.61 -16.76
CA GLY A 55 3.91 36.90 -16.19
C GLY A 55 3.61 38.02 -17.21
N THR A 56 3.66 37.76 -18.53
CA THR A 56 3.16 38.70 -19.54
C THR A 56 1.63 38.80 -19.49
N SER A 57 1.04 39.76 -20.22
CA SER A 57 -0.41 40.01 -20.24
C SER A 57 -1.20 38.94 -21.01
N TRP A 58 -1.24 37.71 -20.48
CA TRP A 58 -2.06 36.63 -20.98
C TRP A 58 -3.55 36.88 -20.72
N THR A 59 -4.40 36.40 -21.63
CA THR A 59 -5.86 36.33 -21.49
C THR A 59 -6.30 34.91 -21.83
N ALA A 60 -7.12 34.29 -20.98
CA ALA A 60 -7.76 33.01 -21.28
C ALA A 60 -9.23 33.24 -21.65
N SER A 61 -9.67 32.62 -22.74
CA SER A 61 -11.06 32.67 -23.21
C SER A 61 -11.63 31.27 -23.47
N ASN A 62 -12.93 31.09 -23.21
CA ASN A 62 -13.60 29.82 -23.44
C ASN A 62 -14.04 29.66 -24.91
N ARG A 63 -14.41 28.45 -25.33
CA ARG A 63 -14.69 28.07 -26.73
C ARG A 63 -15.61 29.01 -27.50
N ASN A 64 -16.64 29.55 -26.85
CA ASN A 64 -17.64 30.42 -27.48
C ASN A 64 -17.41 31.92 -27.23
N GLY A 65 -16.31 32.28 -26.54
CA GLY A 65 -15.95 33.67 -26.24
C GLY A 65 -16.87 34.40 -25.25
N SER A 66 -17.77 33.69 -24.56
CA SER A 66 -18.66 34.30 -23.55
C SER A 66 -17.95 34.60 -22.23
N ILE A 67 -16.83 33.93 -21.96
CA ILE A 67 -15.94 34.18 -20.84
C ILE A 67 -14.54 34.47 -21.39
N ALA A 68 -13.99 35.62 -21.00
CA ALA A 68 -12.60 35.98 -21.20
C ALA A 68 -12.07 36.65 -19.93
N VAL A 69 -10.93 36.19 -19.43
CA VAL A 69 -10.32 36.64 -18.17
C VAL A 69 -8.81 36.86 -18.33
N PRO A 70 -8.19 37.79 -17.59
CA PRO A 70 -6.74 37.82 -17.44
C PRO A 70 -6.25 36.47 -16.89
N ALA A 71 -5.14 35.96 -17.41
CA ALA A 71 -4.58 34.68 -17.00
C ALA A 71 -3.16 34.84 -16.46
N GLU A 72 -2.79 34.05 -15.45
CA GLU A 72 -1.41 33.91 -15.00
C GLU A 72 -0.72 32.71 -15.67
N VAL A 73 0.55 32.89 -16.00
CA VAL A 73 1.40 31.86 -16.62
C VAL A 73 2.77 31.90 -15.93
N PRO A 74 3.23 30.79 -15.32
CA PRO A 74 2.56 29.49 -15.23
C PRO A 74 1.24 29.49 -14.43
N GLY A 75 0.25 28.71 -14.88
CA GLY A 75 -1.10 28.71 -14.28
C GLY A 75 -2.13 27.80 -14.96
N GLU A 76 -3.21 27.50 -14.24
CA GLU A 76 -4.40 26.77 -14.72
C GLU A 76 -5.68 27.60 -14.63
N ILE A 77 -6.58 27.40 -15.60
CA ILE A 77 -7.79 28.21 -15.82
C ILE A 77 -8.72 28.33 -14.60
N HIS A 78 -8.79 27.30 -13.77
CA HIS A 78 -9.58 27.32 -12.53
C HIS A 78 -9.09 28.41 -11.56
N THR A 79 -7.78 28.70 -11.54
CA THR A 79 -7.21 29.75 -10.69
C THR A 79 -7.51 31.14 -11.25
N ASP A 80 -7.46 31.31 -12.57
CA ASP A 80 -7.76 32.57 -13.27
C ASP A 80 -9.24 32.95 -13.16
N LEU A 81 -10.15 31.99 -13.35
CA LEU A 81 -11.59 32.20 -13.17
C LEU A 81 -11.94 32.59 -11.72
N MET A 82 -11.23 32.02 -10.73
CA MET A 82 -11.41 32.36 -9.31
C MET A 82 -10.86 33.76 -9.00
N ARG A 83 -9.68 34.10 -9.55
CA ARG A 83 -9.02 35.42 -9.44
C ARG A 83 -9.86 36.53 -10.07
N ALA A 84 -10.47 36.24 -11.22
CA ALA A 84 -11.43 37.10 -11.91
C ALA A 84 -12.84 37.11 -11.29
N ARG A 85 -13.08 36.30 -10.24
CA ARG A 85 -14.37 36.15 -9.52
C ARG A 85 -15.54 35.70 -10.41
N ILE A 86 -15.23 34.92 -11.45
CA ILE A 86 -16.22 34.19 -12.26
C ILE A 86 -16.68 32.93 -11.51
N ILE A 87 -15.83 32.37 -10.66
CA ILE A 87 -16.16 31.28 -9.74
C ILE A 87 -15.74 31.60 -8.30
N ASP A 88 -16.49 31.07 -7.35
CA ASP A 88 -16.09 30.94 -5.94
C ASP A 88 -14.93 29.93 -5.80
N ASP A 89 -14.33 29.81 -4.61
CA ASP A 89 -13.32 28.77 -4.31
C ASP A 89 -13.84 27.36 -4.68
N PRO A 90 -13.18 26.64 -5.61
CA PRO A 90 -13.58 25.30 -6.01
C PRO A 90 -13.66 24.28 -4.86
N TYR A 91 -12.95 24.52 -3.75
CA TYR A 91 -12.92 23.63 -2.59
C TYR A 91 -14.04 23.86 -1.57
N VAL A 92 -14.90 24.87 -1.73
CA VAL A 92 -16.05 25.09 -0.83
C VAL A 92 -17.23 24.19 -1.19
N ARG A 93 -17.76 23.46 -0.21
CA ARG A 93 -18.97 22.60 -0.32
C ARG A 93 -18.98 21.73 -1.59
N ASP A 94 -19.98 21.89 -2.44
CA ASP A 94 -20.26 21.14 -3.67
C ASP A 94 -19.66 21.77 -4.95
N ASN A 95 -18.80 22.79 -4.80
CA ASN A 95 -18.27 23.54 -5.93
C ASN A 95 -17.50 22.70 -6.96
N HIS A 96 -16.88 21.58 -6.57
CA HIS A 96 -16.22 20.66 -7.51
C HIS A 96 -17.18 20.02 -8.53
N ILE A 97 -18.46 19.80 -8.14
CA ILE A 97 -19.51 19.34 -9.06
C ILE A 97 -20.07 20.53 -9.85
N LYS A 98 -20.37 21.64 -9.18
CA LYS A 98 -20.88 22.89 -9.78
C LYS A 98 -19.99 23.42 -10.92
N TYR A 99 -18.67 23.24 -10.81
CA TYR A 99 -17.67 23.75 -11.76
C TYR A 99 -17.12 22.70 -12.73
N ARG A 100 -17.66 21.48 -12.76
CA ARG A 100 -17.33 20.42 -13.75
C ARG A 100 -17.34 20.93 -15.21
N TRP A 101 -18.16 21.94 -15.54
CA TRP A 101 -18.22 22.52 -16.88
C TRP A 101 -16.87 23.09 -17.36
N ILE A 102 -15.99 23.58 -16.47
CA ILE A 102 -14.69 24.17 -16.83
C ILE A 102 -13.81 23.14 -17.53
N ALA A 103 -13.77 21.90 -17.02
CA ALA A 103 -12.98 20.80 -17.57
C ALA A 103 -13.62 20.15 -18.82
N LEU A 104 -14.88 20.48 -19.11
CA LEU A 104 -15.61 20.00 -20.29
C LEU A 104 -15.56 20.98 -21.48
N ASP A 105 -15.26 22.26 -21.23
CA ASP A 105 -15.09 23.28 -22.29
C ASP A 105 -13.67 23.28 -22.89
N GLU A 106 -13.49 24.00 -24.00
CA GLU A 106 -12.21 24.25 -24.65
C GLU A 106 -11.72 25.67 -24.29
N TRP A 107 -10.43 25.84 -24.01
CA TRP A 107 -9.88 27.10 -23.48
C TRP A 107 -8.68 27.60 -24.30
N THR A 108 -8.68 28.87 -24.66
CA THR A 108 -7.63 29.50 -25.47
C THR A 108 -6.92 30.59 -24.66
N PHE A 109 -5.66 30.33 -24.32
CA PHE A 109 -4.75 31.29 -23.69
C PHE A 109 -4.04 32.08 -24.80
N GLN A 110 -4.10 33.41 -24.77
CA GLN A 110 -3.48 34.30 -25.77
C GLN A 110 -2.58 35.34 -25.09
N THR A 111 -1.45 35.65 -25.70
CA THR A 111 -0.59 36.79 -25.34
C THR A 111 -0.05 37.46 -26.61
N THR A 112 0.47 38.67 -26.45
CA THR A 112 1.24 39.36 -27.49
C THR A 112 2.64 39.69 -26.97
N PHE A 113 3.65 39.46 -27.81
CA PHE A 113 5.05 39.74 -27.49
C PHE A 113 5.73 40.47 -28.65
N THR A 114 6.73 41.29 -28.32
CA THR A 114 7.48 42.07 -29.31
C THR A 114 8.82 41.41 -29.60
N LEU A 115 9.09 41.14 -30.87
CA LEU A 115 10.32 40.53 -31.36
C LEU A 115 11.11 41.56 -32.19
N PRO A 116 12.35 41.93 -31.83
CA PRO A 116 13.12 42.92 -32.57
C PRO A 116 13.68 42.36 -33.89
N ALA A 117 13.94 43.25 -34.85
CA ALA A 117 14.33 42.91 -36.23
C ALA A 117 15.51 41.92 -36.33
N HIS A 118 16.49 42.00 -35.43
CA HIS A 118 17.65 41.11 -35.45
C HIS A 118 17.29 39.67 -35.06
N SER A 119 16.26 39.44 -34.23
CA SER A 119 15.87 38.08 -33.82
C SER A 119 15.38 37.20 -34.97
N LEU A 120 14.83 37.80 -36.03
CA LEU A 120 14.48 37.10 -37.29
C LEU A 120 15.70 36.72 -38.15
N GLN A 121 16.91 37.14 -37.75
CA GLN A 121 18.17 36.79 -38.42
C GLN A 121 18.83 35.55 -37.77
N ALA A 122 18.21 34.96 -36.73
CA ALA A 122 18.60 33.65 -36.23
C ALA A 122 18.21 32.54 -37.24
N PRO A 123 19.08 31.56 -37.53
CA PRO A 123 18.73 30.38 -38.34
C PRO A 123 17.51 29.59 -37.87
N ALA A 124 17.17 29.65 -36.57
CA ALA A 124 15.92 29.14 -36.02
C ALA A 124 15.47 30.01 -34.82
N VAL A 125 14.16 30.08 -34.58
CA VAL A 125 13.59 30.78 -33.41
C VAL A 125 12.64 29.84 -32.69
N LEU A 126 13.08 29.30 -31.57
CA LEU A 126 12.34 28.26 -30.85
C LEU A 126 11.34 28.87 -29.89
N LEU A 127 10.11 28.34 -29.88
CA LEU A 127 9.20 28.40 -28.74
C LEU A 127 9.46 27.18 -27.87
N VAL A 128 9.75 27.39 -26.59
CA VAL A 128 9.90 26.34 -25.58
C VAL A 128 8.77 26.47 -24.57
N CYS A 129 8.07 25.36 -24.33
CA CYS A 129 7.10 25.22 -23.25
C CYS A 129 7.59 24.09 -22.33
N GLU A 130 7.91 24.38 -21.07
CA GLU A 130 8.38 23.39 -20.09
C GLU A 130 7.28 22.39 -19.68
N GLY A 131 6.01 22.74 -19.90
CA GLY A 131 4.86 21.88 -19.65
C GLY A 131 3.55 22.53 -20.10
N LEU A 132 2.72 21.76 -20.81
CA LEU A 132 1.38 22.15 -21.24
C LEU A 132 0.39 21.10 -20.74
N ASP A 133 -0.64 21.49 -20.01
CA ASP A 133 -1.64 20.58 -19.46
C ASP A 133 -2.96 20.66 -20.24
N THR A 134 -3.30 19.69 -21.11
CA THR A 134 -2.49 18.57 -21.61
C THR A 134 -2.56 18.47 -23.13
N ILE A 135 -3.78 18.56 -23.69
CA ILE A 135 -4.02 18.50 -25.13
C ILE A 135 -4.06 19.94 -25.66
N ALA A 136 -3.02 20.37 -26.37
CA ALA A 136 -2.87 21.77 -26.76
C ALA A 136 -2.48 21.93 -28.24
N HIS A 137 -3.13 22.86 -28.93
CA HIS A 137 -2.73 23.34 -30.26
C HIS A 137 -2.06 24.70 -30.14
N ILE A 138 -0.84 24.83 -30.66
CA ILE A 138 -0.01 26.03 -30.59
C ILE A 138 -0.13 26.79 -31.91
N VAL A 139 -0.56 28.05 -31.83
CA VAL A 139 -0.81 28.93 -32.99
C VAL A 139 -0.03 30.23 -32.81
N VAL A 140 0.73 30.63 -33.83
CA VAL A 140 1.49 31.90 -33.87
C VAL A 140 1.05 32.70 -35.09
N ASN A 141 0.63 33.95 -34.90
CA ASN A 141 0.13 34.83 -35.97
C ASN A 141 -0.91 34.14 -36.90
N GLY A 142 -1.83 33.37 -36.31
CA GLY A 142 -2.86 32.60 -37.03
C GLY A 142 -2.38 31.29 -37.70
N LYS A 143 -1.07 31.00 -37.74
CA LYS A 143 -0.50 29.76 -38.27
C LYS A 143 -0.38 28.70 -37.16
N SER A 144 -0.83 27.47 -37.41
CA SER A 144 -0.55 26.34 -36.50
C SER A 144 0.93 25.97 -36.58
N VAL A 145 1.63 25.97 -35.45
CA VAL A 145 3.08 25.66 -35.35
C VAL A 145 3.39 24.42 -34.51
N GLY A 146 2.47 23.99 -33.65
CA GLY A 146 2.71 22.86 -32.76
C GLY A 146 1.44 22.18 -32.25
N TYR A 147 1.62 20.97 -31.74
CA TYR A 147 0.61 20.19 -31.01
C TYR A 147 1.28 19.44 -29.86
N ALA A 148 0.63 19.42 -28.71
CA ALA A 148 1.06 18.74 -27.48
C ALA A 148 -0.05 17.83 -26.95
N ASP A 149 0.32 16.68 -26.38
CA ASP A 149 -0.60 15.66 -25.88
C ASP A 149 -0.11 14.93 -24.61
N ASN A 150 0.78 15.55 -23.85
CA ASN A 150 1.39 14.99 -22.64
C ASN A 150 1.81 16.12 -21.69
N GLN A 151 1.27 16.10 -20.46
CA GLN A 151 1.53 17.06 -19.39
C GLN A 151 3.01 17.09 -18.99
N PHE A 152 3.66 15.93 -19.02
CA PHE A 152 4.93 15.64 -18.36
C PHE A 152 6.16 15.75 -19.29
N ARG A 153 6.03 16.52 -20.38
CA ARG A 153 7.09 16.70 -21.38
C ARG A 153 7.30 18.19 -21.67
N ARG A 154 8.57 18.59 -21.77
CA ARG A 154 8.96 19.81 -22.50
C ARG A 154 8.57 19.68 -23.97
N TRP A 155 8.05 20.76 -24.54
CA TRP A 155 7.69 20.89 -25.95
C TRP A 155 8.50 22.02 -26.58
N ILE A 156 9.05 21.76 -27.77
CA ILE A 156 9.92 22.70 -28.50
C ILE A 156 9.46 22.72 -29.95
N TYR A 157 9.23 23.91 -30.50
CA TYR A 157 8.84 24.12 -31.89
C TYR A 157 9.65 25.27 -32.49
N ASP A 158 10.20 25.11 -33.69
CA ASP A 158 10.68 26.27 -34.45
C ASP A 158 9.47 27.07 -34.97
N VAL A 159 9.38 28.31 -34.50
CA VAL A 159 8.30 29.24 -34.85
C VAL A 159 8.78 30.35 -35.78
N GLY A 160 10.07 30.40 -36.15
CA GLY A 160 10.66 31.38 -37.05
C GLY A 160 9.81 31.65 -38.32
N PRO A 161 9.38 30.62 -39.08
CA PRO A 161 8.52 30.77 -40.26
C PRO A 161 7.10 31.33 -40.00
N ALA A 162 6.69 31.44 -38.73
CA ALA A 162 5.42 32.03 -38.32
C ALA A 162 5.54 33.47 -37.80
N LEU A 163 6.72 33.88 -37.33
CA LEU A 163 6.97 35.20 -36.74
C LEU A 163 7.02 36.34 -37.76
N MET A 164 6.92 37.57 -37.24
CA MET A 164 7.10 38.83 -37.96
C MET A 164 7.84 39.86 -37.07
N GLU A 165 8.33 40.94 -37.65
CA GLU A 165 9.01 42.00 -36.90
C GLU A 165 8.01 42.80 -36.06
N GLY A 166 8.38 43.11 -34.82
CA GLY A 166 7.52 43.83 -33.89
C GLY A 166 6.54 42.89 -33.17
N SER A 167 5.26 43.27 -33.14
CA SER A 167 4.24 42.55 -32.36
C SER A 167 3.86 41.21 -33.01
N ASN A 168 3.88 40.15 -32.21
CA ASN A 168 3.44 38.79 -32.59
C ASN A 168 2.35 38.32 -31.62
N GLU A 169 1.37 37.58 -32.12
CA GLU A 169 0.34 36.90 -31.32
C GLU A 169 0.71 35.42 -31.12
N LEU A 170 0.66 34.96 -29.87
CA LEU A 170 0.74 33.54 -29.51
C LEU A 170 -0.59 33.11 -28.88
N ALA A 171 -1.17 32.01 -29.37
CA ALA A 171 -2.38 31.40 -28.84
C ALA A 171 -2.16 29.90 -28.58
N ILE A 172 -2.40 29.46 -27.35
CA ILE A 172 -2.39 28.06 -26.92
C ILE A 172 -3.84 27.62 -26.70
N ARG A 173 -4.34 26.71 -27.54
CA ARG A 173 -5.73 26.23 -27.50
C ARG A 173 -5.80 24.84 -26.88
N PHE A 174 -6.31 24.77 -25.65
CA PHE A 174 -6.49 23.53 -24.90
C PHE A 174 -7.84 22.88 -25.20
N GLU A 175 -7.80 21.58 -25.44
CA GLU A 175 -8.99 20.73 -25.52
C GLU A 175 -9.30 20.09 -24.16
N SER A 176 -10.59 19.93 -23.84
CA SER A 176 -11.07 19.17 -22.68
C SER A 176 -10.42 17.78 -22.59
N ALA A 177 -9.64 17.58 -21.52
CA ALA A 177 -8.95 16.32 -21.23
C ALA A 177 -9.94 15.13 -21.13
N ILE A 178 -11.11 15.35 -20.53
CA ILE A 178 -12.19 14.38 -20.38
C ILE A 178 -12.73 13.98 -21.77
N SER A 179 -13.00 14.97 -22.63
CA SER A 179 -13.51 14.75 -23.99
C SER A 179 -12.50 14.03 -24.87
N TYR A 180 -11.21 14.35 -24.74
CA TYR A 180 -10.13 13.65 -25.44
C TYR A 180 -10.02 12.19 -25.00
N ALA A 181 -9.97 11.94 -23.69
CA ALA A 181 -9.87 10.60 -23.10
C ALA A 181 -11.04 9.69 -23.53
N ALA A 182 -12.29 10.19 -23.44
CA ALA A 182 -13.48 9.46 -23.87
C ALA A 182 -13.46 9.10 -25.37
N ARG A 183 -12.99 10.00 -26.24
CA ARG A 183 -12.88 9.74 -27.70
C ARG A 183 -11.68 8.87 -28.08
N LYS A 184 -10.65 8.79 -27.23
CA LYS A 184 -9.58 7.79 -27.38
C LYS A 184 -10.10 6.41 -26.99
N ALA A 185 -10.79 6.29 -25.86
CA ALA A 185 -11.44 5.05 -25.41
C ALA A 185 -12.44 4.51 -26.44
N SER A 186 -13.31 5.36 -26.98
CA SER A 186 -14.29 4.97 -28.00
C SER A 186 -13.69 4.59 -29.37
N ARG A 187 -12.36 4.73 -29.54
CA ARG A 187 -11.60 4.30 -30.72
C ARG A 187 -10.62 3.17 -30.41
N SER A 188 -10.56 2.71 -29.16
CA SER A 188 -9.73 1.59 -28.76
C SER A 188 -10.22 0.29 -29.40
N LYS A 189 -9.30 -0.65 -29.66
CA LYS A 189 -9.62 -1.98 -30.23
C LYS A 189 -10.26 -2.92 -29.19
N TYR A 190 -10.07 -2.62 -27.91
CA TYR A 190 -10.58 -3.35 -26.74
C TYR A 190 -10.70 -2.39 -25.56
N VAL A 191 -11.44 -2.78 -24.52
CA VAL A 191 -11.57 -1.99 -23.29
C VAL A 191 -10.21 -1.91 -22.60
N ILE A 192 -9.75 -0.71 -22.27
CA ILE A 192 -8.64 -0.50 -21.33
C ILE A 192 -9.28 -0.09 -19.99
N PRO A 193 -9.28 -0.95 -18.97
CA PRO A 193 -9.94 -0.65 -17.70
C PRO A 193 -9.10 0.27 -16.80
N ASP A 194 -9.78 1.17 -16.09
CA ASP A 194 -9.28 1.97 -14.98
C ASP A 194 -10.11 1.71 -13.70
N MET A 195 -9.49 1.91 -12.53
CA MET A 195 -10.22 1.90 -11.27
C MET A 195 -11.07 3.18 -11.15
N TYR A 196 -12.38 3.01 -10.98
CA TYR A 196 -13.38 4.09 -10.85
C TYR A 196 -14.46 3.67 -9.85
N SER A 197 -14.88 4.60 -8.99
CA SER A 197 -16.00 4.44 -8.06
C SER A 197 -16.94 5.66 -8.11
N GLU A 198 -18.25 5.44 -8.07
CA GLU A 198 -19.25 6.52 -8.08
C GLU A 198 -19.16 7.43 -6.85
N ALA A 199 -18.59 6.93 -5.74
CA ALA A 199 -18.30 7.74 -4.55
C ALA A 199 -17.24 8.82 -4.78
N GLN A 200 -16.40 8.69 -5.82
CA GLN A 200 -15.33 9.66 -6.14
C GLN A 200 -15.84 10.87 -6.94
N HIS A 201 -17.10 10.84 -7.40
CA HIS A 201 -17.71 11.86 -8.27
C HIS A 201 -16.84 12.26 -9.49
N GLY A 202 -16.12 11.26 -10.01
CA GLY A 202 -15.04 11.40 -10.98
C GLY A 202 -15.42 11.42 -12.45
N GLU A 203 -14.42 11.16 -13.29
CA GLU A 203 -14.56 10.84 -14.71
C GLU A 203 -13.84 9.52 -15.03
N ARG A 204 -14.19 8.91 -16.17
CA ARG A 204 -13.62 7.64 -16.63
C ARG A 204 -12.61 7.84 -17.76
N ASN A 205 -11.87 6.78 -18.10
CA ASN A 205 -10.92 6.69 -19.21
C ASN A 205 -9.58 7.42 -18.97
N ARG A 206 -9.18 7.69 -17.72
CA ARG A 206 -7.97 8.47 -17.38
C ARG A 206 -6.66 7.85 -17.91
N SER A 207 -6.67 6.55 -18.18
CA SER A 207 -5.56 5.80 -18.78
C SER A 207 -5.27 6.17 -20.26
N PHE A 208 -6.20 6.80 -20.96
CA PHE A 208 -6.03 7.17 -22.37
C PHE A 208 -5.32 8.53 -22.60
N ILE A 209 -4.91 9.21 -21.52
CA ILE A 209 -4.23 10.52 -21.57
C ILE A 209 -3.02 10.54 -20.65
N ARG A 210 -1.92 11.16 -21.10
CA ARG A 210 -0.73 11.41 -20.26
C ARG A 210 -0.89 12.72 -19.48
N LYS A 211 -1.72 12.63 -18.45
CA LYS A 211 -2.07 13.66 -17.46
C LYS A 211 -2.05 13.03 -16.07
N GLU A 212 -1.92 13.83 -15.02
CA GLU A 212 -2.09 13.46 -13.62
C GLU A 212 -3.35 12.58 -13.45
N GLN A 213 -3.20 11.37 -12.93
CA GLN A 213 -4.28 10.39 -12.88
C GLN A 213 -5.31 10.74 -11.79
N SER A 214 -4.87 11.28 -10.65
CA SER A 214 -5.76 11.79 -9.59
C SER A 214 -6.59 13.01 -9.99
N SER A 215 -6.23 13.73 -11.06
CA SER A 215 -7.00 14.88 -11.55
C SER A 215 -8.39 14.48 -12.08
N PHE A 216 -8.60 13.18 -12.39
CA PHE A 216 -9.89 12.58 -12.76
C PHE A 216 -10.72 12.14 -11.53
N SER A 217 -10.35 12.58 -10.32
CA SER A 217 -10.66 12.09 -8.96
C SER A 217 -9.79 10.92 -8.50
N TRP A 218 -9.79 10.74 -7.18
CA TRP A 218 -9.35 9.55 -6.48
C TRP A 218 -10.22 9.31 -5.24
N ASP A 219 -10.04 8.21 -4.51
CA ASP A 219 -10.78 7.93 -3.27
C ASP A 219 -10.43 8.85 -2.07
N TRP A 220 -9.46 9.74 -2.26
CA TRP A 220 -9.14 10.89 -1.40
C TRP A 220 -9.18 12.25 -2.12
N GLY A 221 -9.47 12.32 -3.44
CA GLY A 221 -9.20 13.50 -4.28
C GLY A 221 -10.32 13.87 -5.27
N PRO A 222 -10.53 15.18 -5.57
CA PRO A 222 -11.62 15.65 -6.42
C PRO A 222 -11.27 15.68 -7.91
N CYS A 223 -12.27 15.52 -8.78
CA CYS A 223 -12.07 15.60 -10.23
C CYS A 223 -12.21 17.04 -10.75
N PHE A 224 -11.08 17.78 -10.79
CA PHE A 224 -11.01 19.07 -11.48
C PHE A 224 -10.48 18.99 -12.91
N ALA A 225 -9.72 17.94 -13.26
CA ALA A 225 -9.10 17.71 -14.57
C ALA A 225 -8.68 19.03 -15.30
N PRO A 226 -7.87 19.90 -14.67
CA PRO A 226 -7.62 21.25 -15.15
C PRO A 226 -6.85 21.27 -16.47
N CYS A 227 -6.81 22.44 -17.11
CA CYS A 227 -5.92 22.73 -18.23
C CYS A 227 -5.23 24.09 -18.05
N GLY A 228 -4.08 24.25 -18.70
CA GLY A 228 -3.28 25.47 -18.62
C GLY A 228 -1.82 25.31 -19.01
N ILE A 229 -1.09 26.41 -18.98
CA ILE A 229 0.36 26.45 -19.21
C ILE A 229 1.04 26.28 -17.85
N TRP A 230 1.10 25.03 -17.38
CA TRP A 230 1.44 24.71 -15.97
C TRP A 230 2.94 24.83 -15.63
N LYS A 231 3.81 25.07 -16.62
CA LYS A 231 5.23 25.42 -16.44
C LYS A 231 5.68 26.48 -17.45
N SER A 232 6.84 27.08 -17.21
CA SER A 232 7.35 28.24 -17.95
C SER A 232 7.35 28.13 -19.48
N ILE A 233 7.18 29.26 -20.15
CA ILE A 233 7.09 29.37 -21.62
C ILE A 233 7.88 30.59 -22.13
N TYR A 234 8.74 30.38 -23.14
CA TYR A 234 9.66 31.41 -23.63
C TYR A 234 10.06 31.24 -25.09
N ILE A 235 10.49 32.34 -25.72
CA ILE A 235 11.06 32.36 -27.08
C ILE A 235 12.60 32.46 -26.98
N LEU A 236 13.29 31.66 -27.80
CA LEU A 236 14.74 31.56 -27.88
C LEU A 236 15.22 31.62 -29.36
N PRO A 237 15.63 32.82 -29.85
CA PRO A 237 16.32 32.99 -31.13
C PRO A 237 17.76 32.45 -31.05
N LEU A 238 18.12 31.51 -31.92
CA LEU A 238 19.45 30.87 -31.92
C LEU A 238 20.44 31.64 -32.81
N HIS A 239 21.02 32.73 -32.30
CA HIS A 239 22.00 33.54 -33.03
C HIS A 239 23.39 32.90 -33.17
N SER A 240 23.76 32.00 -32.25
CA SER A 240 24.93 31.14 -32.35
C SER A 240 24.50 29.73 -32.77
N ALA A 241 25.24 29.10 -33.70
CA ALA A 241 24.88 27.83 -34.32
C ALA A 241 24.94 26.58 -33.40
N ILE A 242 24.94 26.78 -32.09
CA ILE A 242 25.19 25.77 -31.05
C ILE A 242 24.19 26.03 -29.91
N TRP A 243 23.28 25.09 -29.67
CA TRP A 243 22.46 25.07 -28.45
C TRP A 243 22.79 23.83 -27.64
N ILE A 244 23.14 24.01 -26.36
CA ILE A 244 23.27 22.92 -25.38
C ILE A 244 21.91 22.76 -24.71
N SER A 245 21.28 21.60 -24.85
CA SER A 245 19.95 21.34 -24.27
C SER A 245 20.04 20.91 -22.80
N ASP A 246 20.99 20.03 -22.49
CA ASP A 246 21.13 19.36 -21.19
C ASP A 246 22.62 19.00 -20.93
N ILE A 247 23.00 18.92 -19.65
CA ILE A 247 24.33 18.45 -19.20
C ILE A 247 24.12 17.47 -18.04
N CYS A 248 24.67 16.25 -18.14
CA CYS A 248 24.61 15.24 -17.08
C CYS A 248 26.02 14.77 -16.69
N PRO A 249 26.45 14.99 -15.43
CA PRO A 249 27.61 14.31 -14.87
C PRO A 249 27.23 12.89 -14.43
N GLN A 250 27.90 11.88 -14.97
CA GLN A 250 27.92 10.51 -14.46
C GLN A 250 29.24 10.30 -13.70
N VAL A 251 29.25 9.57 -12.59
CA VAL A 251 30.47 9.29 -11.80
C VAL A 251 30.67 7.79 -11.67
N SER A 252 31.91 7.34 -11.79
CA SER A 252 32.32 5.94 -11.70
C SER A 252 33.75 5.82 -11.14
N ARG A 253 34.27 4.60 -10.98
CA ARG A 253 35.60 4.35 -10.41
C ARG A 253 36.25 3.11 -11.02
N ASN A 254 37.57 3.12 -11.11
CA ASN A 254 38.42 1.95 -11.38
C ASN A 254 39.47 1.78 -10.25
N GLU A 255 40.45 0.88 -10.42
CA GLU A 255 41.45 0.56 -9.39
C GLU A 255 42.31 1.78 -8.98
N SER A 256 42.76 2.57 -9.95
CA SER A 256 43.72 3.67 -9.75
C SER A 256 43.08 5.05 -9.65
N VAL A 257 41.87 5.24 -10.19
CA VAL A 257 41.22 6.57 -10.27
C VAL A 257 39.68 6.55 -10.18
N TRP A 258 39.12 7.64 -9.66
CA TRP A 258 37.72 8.03 -9.91
C TRP A 258 37.58 8.60 -11.33
N ASN A 259 36.49 8.27 -12.00
CA ASN A 259 36.17 8.69 -13.37
C ASN A 259 34.87 9.52 -13.40
N VAL A 260 34.99 10.83 -13.63
CA VAL A 260 33.83 11.73 -13.81
C VAL A 260 33.57 11.92 -15.30
N LYS A 261 32.47 11.33 -15.77
CA LYS A 261 32.04 11.31 -17.17
C LYS A 261 30.93 12.34 -17.39
N VAL A 262 31.27 13.51 -17.92
CA VAL A 262 30.29 14.58 -18.24
C VAL A 262 29.75 14.36 -19.64
N THR A 263 28.44 14.12 -19.76
CA THR A 263 27.73 14.06 -21.05
C THR A 263 27.05 15.40 -21.32
N VAL A 264 27.29 15.99 -22.49
CA VAL A 264 26.72 17.26 -22.94
C VAL A 264 25.88 16.99 -24.19
N TRP A 265 24.59 17.34 -24.17
CA TRP A 265 23.72 17.23 -25.35
C TRP A 265 23.66 18.56 -26.08
N MET A 266 23.99 18.54 -27.37
CA MET A 266 24.11 19.75 -28.19
C MET A 266 23.51 19.56 -29.58
N THR A 267 23.05 20.65 -30.20
CA THR A 267 22.48 20.65 -31.57
C THR A 267 23.02 21.79 -32.42
N GLY A 268 23.17 21.52 -33.73
CA GLY A 268 23.65 22.45 -34.74
C GLY A 268 22.54 23.28 -35.40
N GLY A 269 22.85 24.53 -35.74
CA GLY A 269 21.88 25.50 -36.27
C GLY A 269 21.73 25.56 -37.80
N GLY A 270 22.55 24.87 -38.60
CA GLY A 270 22.52 24.94 -40.07
C GLY A 270 23.91 24.73 -40.71
N GLU A 271 23.99 24.84 -42.04
CA GLU A 271 25.20 24.53 -42.82
C GLU A 271 26.43 25.34 -42.38
N GLY A 272 27.43 24.64 -41.83
CA GLY A 272 28.72 25.20 -41.46
C GLY A 272 29.41 24.35 -40.39
N LEU A 273 30.67 23.96 -40.64
CA LEU A 273 31.48 23.14 -39.73
C LEU A 273 31.88 23.91 -38.46
N GLY A 274 30.92 24.11 -37.57
CA GLY A 274 31.13 24.62 -36.22
C GLY A 274 31.78 23.57 -35.33
N TYR A 275 32.83 23.98 -34.62
CA TYR A 275 33.46 23.18 -33.57
C TYR A 275 33.23 23.81 -32.20
N VAL A 276 32.89 23.00 -31.20
CA VAL A 276 32.77 23.40 -29.80
C VAL A 276 34.04 23.00 -29.08
N GLU A 277 34.79 23.94 -28.49
CA GLU A 277 35.78 23.59 -27.47
C GLU A 277 35.06 23.29 -26.15
N LEU A 278 35.09 22.03 -25.71
CA LEU A 278 34.60 21.61 -24.40
C LEU A 278 35.77 21.27 -23.46
N GLN A 279 35.65 21.65 -22.19
CA GLN A 279 36.59 21.28 -21.14
C GLN A 279 35.81 21.08 -19.83
N ALA A 280 36.10 20.00 -19.11
CA ALA A 280 35.55 19.75 -17.77
C ALA A 280 36.61 20.06 -16.69
N GLN A 281 36.15 20.44 -15.50
CA GLN A 281 37.00 20.56 -14.32
C GLN A 281 36.29 19.98 -13.09
N CYS A 282 36.93 19.07 -12.37
CA CYS A 282 36.44 18.49 -11.13
C CYS A 282 37.58 18.33 -10.13
N ALA A 283 37.33 18.56 -8.84
CA ALA A 283 38.34 18.47 -7.77
C ALA A 283 39.66 19.25 -8.03
N GLY A 284 39.62 20.29 -8.87
CA GLY A 284 40.78 21.06 -9.31
C GLY A 284 41.46 20.53 -10.58
N ILE A 285 41.31 19.24 -10.90
CA ILE A 285 41.83 18.61 -12.13
C ILE A 285 40.99 19.05 -13.33
N GLN A 286 41.66 19.44 -14.41
CA GLN A 286 41.06 19.85 -15.69
C GLN A 286 41.27 18.77 -16.75
N SER A 287 40.27 18.57 -17.62
CA SER A 287 40.41 17.74 -18.81
C SER A 287 41.28 18.45 -19.85
N GLU A 288 41.69 17.74 -20.89
CA GLU A 288 42.09 18.39 -22.13
C GLU A 288 40.91 19.17 -22.74
N LYS A 289 41.21 20.07 -23.68
CA LYS A 289 40.18 20.72 -24.50
C LYS A 289 39.80 19.79 -25.66
N HIS A 290 38.53 19.43 -25.75
CA HIS A 290 38.00 18.61 -26.82
C HIS A 290 37.27 19.48 -27.84
N SER A 291 37.72 19.48 -29.10
CA SER A 291 37.02 20.14 -30.21
C SER A 291 35.99 19.20 -30.82
N VAL A 292 34.71 19.49 -30.61
CA VAL A 292 33.56 18.67 -31.05
C VAL A 292 32.97 19.24 -32.32
N GLY A 293 33.00 18.50 -33.44
CA GLY A 293 32.25 18.87 -34.65
C GLY A 293 30.77 18.52 -34.50
N LEU A 294 29.89 19.43 -34.93
CA LEU A 294 28.43 19.25 -34.88
C LEU A 294 27.90 18.64 -36.19
N SER A 295 26.83 17.83 -36.11
CA SER A 295 26.15 17.30 -37.30
C SER A 295 25.39 18.39 -38.06
N ASP A 296 25.47 18.35 -39.40
CA ASP A 296 24.82 19.29 -40.34
C ASP A 296 23.27 19.24 -40.37
N VAL A 297 22.63 18.51 -39.45
CA VAL A 297 21.18 18.29 -39.42
C VAL A 297 20.53 19.22 -38.38
N PRO A 298 19.77 20.26 -38.80
CA PRO A 298 19.16 21.20 -37.86
C PRO A 298 18.25 20.52 -36.84
N GLY A 299 18.42 20.85 -35.55
CA GLY A 299 17.60 20.31 -34.47
C GLY A 299 17.91 18.85 -34.08
N LYS A 300 18.91 18.20 -34.70
CA LYS A 300 19.42 16.90 -34.24
C LYS A 300 20.27 17.12 -32.98
N ILE A 301 19.87 16.50 -31.88
CA ILE A 301 20.60 16.55 -30.61
C ILE A 301 21.59 15.38 -30.55
N GLU A 302 22.88 15.66 -30.37
CA GLU A 302 23.93 14.66 -30.25
C GLU A 302 24.68 14.78 -28.90
N PRO A 303 25.01 13.66 -28.23
CA PRO A 303 25.77 13.67 -26.99
C PRO A 303 27.28 13.66 -27.25
N PHE A 304 28.02 14.57 -26.59
CA PHE A 304 29.47 14.45 -26.42
C PHE A 304 29.82 14.06 -24.98
N THR A 305 30.95 13.36 -24.78
CA THR A 305 31.42 12.88 -23.47
C THR A 305 32.83 13.39 -23.16
N ILE A 306 33.03 13.88 -21.94
CA ILE A 306 34.34 14.26 -21.38
C ILE A 306 34.59 13.38 -20.15
N GLU A 307 35.79 12.84 -19.99
CA GLU A 307 36.18 12.00 -18.86
C GLU A 307 37.32 12.67 -18.06
N LEU A 308 37.36 12.43 -16.74
CA LEU A 308 38.27 13.06 -15.78
C LEU A 308 38.72 12.04 -14.73
N GLU A 309 40.03 11.90 -14.55
CA GLU A 309 40.64 10.92 -13.65
C GLU A 309 41.19 11.56 -12.36
N VAL A 310 40.90 10.97 -11.19
CA VAL A 310 41.39 11.43 -9.85
C VAL A 310 41.97 10.26 -9.03
N PRO A 311 43.25 10.28 -8.57
CA PRO A 311 43.90 9.14 -7.90
C PRO A 311 43.19 8.55 -6.69
N THR A 312 43.20 7.22 -6.55
CA THR A 312 42.60 6.47 -5.43
C THR A 312 43.45 6.37 -4.17
N SER A 313 44.70 6.87 -4.19
CA SER A 313 45.68 6.73 -3.08
C SER A 313 45.41 7.57 -1.83
N GLU A 314 44.27 8.27 -1.77
CA GLU A 314 43.91 9.28 -0.76
C GLU A 314 42.53 8.98 -0.11
N VAL A 315 41.99 7.75 -0.22
CA VAL A 315 40.55 7.49 0.01
C VAL A 315 40.22 6.34 0.96
N GLU A 316 39.36 6.68 1.92
CA GLU A 316 38.45 5.81 2.69
C GLU A 316 37.07 6.56 2.72
N GLN A 317 35.83 6.01 2.69
CA GLN A 317 35.33 4.62 2.74
C GLN A 317 34.03 4.40 3.60
N TRP A 318 32.80 4.76 3.20
CA TRP A 318 32.11 5.95 3.73
C TRP A 318 30.92 5.65 4.70
N TRP A 319 30.50 6.58 5.59
CA TRP A 319 29.41 6.45 6.60
C TRP A 319 28.40 7.62 6.58
N PRO A 320 27.11 7.40 6.93
CA PRO A 320 26.11 8.46 7.12
C PRO A 320 26.31 9.36 8.36
N MET A 321 25.68 10.54 8.35
CA MET A 321 25.80 11.55 9.41
C MET A 321 25.21 11.08 10.74
N GLY A 322 26.03 11.14 11.79
CA GLY A 322 25.76 10.57 13.11
C GLY A 322 26.74 9.44 13.48
N TYR A 323 27.40 8.80 12.49
CA TYR A 323 27.99 7.47 12.67
C TYR A 323 29.45 7.27 12.23
N GLY A 324 30.22 8.35 12.08
CA GLY A 324 31.69 8.29 12.18
C GLY A 324 32.51 8.41 10.89
N GLU A 325 33.78 8.01 11.01
CA GLU A 325 34.83 8.11 9.99
C GLU A 325 35.17 6.76 9.36
N GLN A 326 35.77 6.81 8.17
CA GLN A 326 35.18 6.11 7.03
C GLN A 326 36.04 4.97 6.42
N PRO A 327 36.18 3.75 7.00
CA PRO A 327 36.59 2.53 6.26
C PRO A 327 35.77 1.22 6.52
N LEU A 328 36.11 0.12 5.80
CA LEU A 328 35.37 -1.19 5.64
C LEU A 328 36.33 -2.42 5.48
N TYR A 329 35.97 -3.72 5.27
CA TYR A 329 34.74 -4.49 4.89
C TYR A 329 34.75 -5.91 5.57
N GLU A 330 33.59 -6.61 5.66
CA GLU A 330 33.44 -8.03 5.19
C GLU A 330 31.96 -8.49 5.03
N LEU A 331 31.71 -9.78 4.69
CA LEU A 331 30.50 -10.29 4.00
C LEU A 331 30.00 -11.67 4.54
N THR A 332 28.67 -11.93 4.54
CA THR A 332 28.04 -13.28 4.43
C THR A 332 26.53 -13.18 4.09
N VAL A 333 25.93 -14.17 3.40
CA VAL A 333 24.58 -14.13 2.81
C VAL A 333 23.67 -15.29 3.24
N LEU A 334 22.39 -15.01 3.54
CA LEU A 334 21.28 -15.98 3.59
C LEU A 334 19.95 -15.34 3.13
N GLY A 335 19.34 -15.87 2.07
CA GLY A 335 18.03 -15.46 1.53
C GLY A 335 18.00 -14.11 0.80
N GLN A 336 17.00 -13.89 -0.07
CA GLN A 336 16.76 -12.59 -0.71
C GLN A 336 16.08 -11.63 0.28
N MET A 337 16.68 -10.45 0.48
CA MET A 337 16.13 -9.31 1.21
C MET A 337 15.61 -8.28 0.19
N PHE A 338 14.58 -7.52 0.55
CA PHE A 338 14.17 -6.32 -0.19
C PHE A 338 14.21 -5.13 0.77
N GLY A 339 14.87 -4.05 0.37
CA GLY A 339 15.22 -2.92 1.23
C GLY A 339 16.47 -2.20 0.74
N PHE A 340 16.80 -1.06 1.36
CA PHE A 340 17.82 -0.14 0.85
C PHE A 340 19.13 -0.25 1.62
N GLU A 341 20.21 -0.52 0.89
CA GLU A 341 21.58 -0.34 1.40
C GLU A 341 22.13 0.98 0.85
N VAL A 342 22.42 1.94 1.73
CA VAL A 342 23.01 3.22 1.36
C VAL A 342 24.44 3.25 1.88
N ASN A 343 25.40 3.22 0.96
CA ASN A 343 26.84 3.23 1.23
C ASN A 343 27.27 2.17 2.26
N GLY A 344 26.79 0.93 2.11
CA GLY A 344 27.11 -0.20 3.00
C GLY A 344 26.23 -0.34 4.23
N VAL A 345 25.33 0.62 4.52
CA VAL A 345 24.42 0.56 5.68
C VAL A 345 23.01 0.16 5.24
N PRO A 346 22.43 -0.94 5.75
CA PRO A 346 21.04 -1.32 5.46
C PRO A 346 20.06 -0.42 6.24
N ILE A 347 19.55 0.60 5.55
CA ILE A 347 18.63 1.60 6.10
C ILE A 347 17.21 1.03 6.14
N PHE A 348 16.60 1.02 7.33
CA PHE A 348 15.15 0.80 7.44
C PHE A 348 14.44 2.06 6.89
N ALA A 349 13.64 1.90 5.85
CA ALA A 349 12.89 3.00 5.25
C ALA A 349 11.71 3.42 6.14
N LYS A 350 11.67 4.70 6.49
CA LYS A 350 10.70 5.31 7.41
C LYS A 350 10.07 6.50 6.73
N GLY A 351 8.75 6.49 6.61
CA GLY A 351 8.03 7.68 6.16
C GLY A 351 6.67 7.34 5.58
N SER A 352 6.37 7.94 4.43
CA SER A 352 5.01 7.93 3.88
C SER A 352 4.97 8.23 2.38
N ASN A 353 3.82 7.97 1.78
CA ASN A 353 3.54 8.21 0.37
C ASN A 353 3.06 9.65 0.14
N PHE A 354 3.68 10.37 -0.80
CA PHE A 354 3.41 11.77 -1.10
C PHE A 354 2.62 11.90 -2.41
N ILE A 355 1.53 12.65 -2.33
CA ILE A 355 0.59 12.94 -3.43
C ILE A 355 0.67 14.43 -3.82
N PRO A 356 0.08 14.88 -4.94
CA PRO A 356 0.03 16.31 -5.27
C PRO A 356 -0.53 17.14 -4.09
N ALA A 357 0.12 18.26 -3.79
CA ALA A 357 -0.20 19.07 -2.60
C ALA A 357 -1.36 20.05 -2.81
N ASP A 358 -1.90 20.11 -4.02
CA ASP A 358 -3.04 20.93 -4.46
C ASP A 358 -3.61 20.32 -5.76
N CYS A 359 -4.83 20.70 -6.17
CA CYS A 359 -5.38 20.32 -7.48
C CYS A 359 -4.94 21.28 -8.59
N PHE A 360 -4.23 22.35 -8.22
CA PHE A 360 -3.71 23.38 -9.10
C PHE A 360 -2.25 23.62 -8.69
N GLU A 361 -1.31 23.06 -9.44
CA GLU A 361 0.13 23.05 -9.10
C GLU A 361 0.70 24.47 -9.08
N SER A 362 0.10 25.43 -9.80
CA SER A 362 0.41 26.86 -9.68
C SER A 362 0.25 27.43 -8.26
N ARG A 363 -0.48 26.76 -7.36
CA ARG A 363 -0.63 27.11 -5.94
C ARG A 363 0.42 26.45 -5.03
N VAL A 364 1.23 25.53 -5.56
CA VAL A 364 2.23 24.78 -4.78
C VAL A 364 3.56 25.52 -4.80
N THR A 365 3.75 26.40 -3.80
CA THR A 365 4.99 27.17 -3.65
C THR A 365 6.13 26.34 -3.05
N LYS A 366 7.39 26.78 -3.26
CA LYS A 366 8.57 26.17 -2.64
C LYS A 366 8.50 26.20 -1.10
N GLU A 367 7.80 27.18 -0.54
CA GLU A 367 7.52 27.33 0.88
C GLU A 367 6.51 26.28 1.37
N LYS A 368 5.43 26.01 0.61
CA LYS A 368 4.48 24.92 0.90
C LYS A 368 5.20 23.56 0.85
N LEU A 369 6.05 23.32 -0.15
CA LEU A 369 6.86 22.11 -0.24
C LEU A 369 7.88 21.98 0.90
N ARG A 370 8.62 23.04 1.24
CA ARG A 370 9.54 23.01 2.39
C ARG A 370 8.79 22.74 3.70
N MET A 371 7.63 23.36 3.91
CA MET A 371 6.81 23.14 5.11
C MET A 371 6.34 21.68 5.22
N LEU A 372 5.94 21.04 4.11
CA LEU A 372 5.60 19.61 4.08
C LEU A 372 6.82 18.72 4.30
N LEU A 373 7.91 18.90 3.55
CA LEU A 373 9.11 18.06 3.65
C LEU A 373 9.83 18.19 5.00
N GLN A 374 9.91 19.42 5.54
CA GLN A 374 10.41 19.68 6.91
C GLN A 374 9.52 19.02 7.97
N SER A 375 8.21 18.85 7.69
CA SER A 375 7.32 18.11 8.58
C SER A 375 7.67 16.62 8.62
N CYS A 376 8.04 16.02 7.50
CA CYS A 376 8.52 14.63 7.44
C CYS A 376 9.83 14.46 8.23
N VAL A 377 10.79 15.38 8.05
CA VAL A 377 12.06 15.40 8.83
C VAL A 377 11.80 15.50 10.34
N GLU A 378 10.96 16.44 10.77
CA GLU A 378 10.61 16.58 12.20
C GLU A 378 9.81 15.40 12.78
N ALA A 379 9.30 14.52 11.93
CA ALA A 379 8.68 13.26 12.29
C ALA A 379 9.61 12.03 12.11
N ASN A 380 10.92 12.23 11.96
CA ASN A 380 11.93 11.18 11.79
C ASN A 380 11.75 10.32 10.52
N HIS A 381 11.07 10.84 9.48
CA HIS A 381 11.03 10.19 8.16
C HIS A 381 12.42 10.30 7.51
N ASN A 382 12.86 9.25 6.81
CA ASN A 382 14.06 9.23 5.98
C ASN A 382 13.76 8.86 4.52
N MET A 383 12.52 8.51 4.17
CA MET A 383 12.09 8.18 2.82
C MET A 383 10.67 8.70 2.53
N ILE A 384 10.46 9.14 1.29
CA ILE A 384 9.16 9.49 0.72
C ILE A 384 8.99 8.73 -0.60
N ARG A 385 7.78 8.22 -0.86
CA ARG A 385 7.41 7.65 -2.17
C ARG A 385 6.55 8.64 -2.93
N VAL A 386 7.02 9.07 -4.11
CA VAL A 386 6.30 9.99 -5.01
C VAL A 386 5.39 9.15 -5.90
N TRP A 387 4.13 9.04 -5.49
CA TRP A 387 3.17 8.04 -5.97
C TRP A 387 2.72 8.22 -7.42
N GLY A 388 2.65 7.11 -8.17
CA GLY A 388 2.48 7.06 -9.62
C GLY A 388 1.16 7.61 -10.20
N GLY A 389 0.14 7.91 -9.39
CA GLY A 389 -1.06 8.57 -9.90
C GLY A 389 -1.00 10.10 -9.89
N GLY A 390 0.00 10.70 -9.25
CA GLY A 390 0.17 12.15 -9.10
C GLY A 390 0.93 12.81 -10.25
N ILE A 391 1.95 13.60 -9.89
CA ILE A 391 2.87 14.28 -10.80
C ILE A 391 4.34 13.96 -10.46
N TYR A 392 5.22 14.00 -11.46
CA TYR A 392 6.66 14.17 -11.24
C TYR A 392 6.81 15.59 -10.69
N GLN A 393 7.34 15.73 -9.48
CA GLN A 393 7.26 16.98 -8.75
C GLN A 393 8.05 18.11 -9.46
N GLN A 394 7.77 19.36 -9.11
CA GLN A 394 8.62 20.50 -9.47
C GLN A 394 10.05 20.33 -8.94
N ASP A 395 11.06 20.89 -9.62
CA ASP A 395 12.48 20.65 -9.29
C ASP A 395 12.82 21.04 -7.84
N ALA A 396 12.14 22.06 -7.33
CA ALA A 396 12.20 22.51 -5.94
C ALA A 396 11.88 21.43 -4.89
N PHE A 397 11.10 20.40 -5.23
CA PHE A 397 10.84 19.25 -4.36
C PHE A 397 12.11 18.41 -4.17
N TYR A 398 12.78 18.06 -5.26
CA TYR A 398 13.96 17.20 -5.24
C TYR A 398 15.19 17.95 -4.71
N ASP A 399 15.33 19.26 -5.01
CA ASP A 399 16.24 20.18 -4.31
C ASP A 399 16.11 20.04 -2.78
N LEU A 400 14.88 20.06 -2.27
CA LEU A 400 14.58 20.00 -0.85
C LEU A 400 14.82 18.61 -0.28
N CYS A 401 14.54 17.53 -1.01
CA CYS A 401 14.86 16.17 -0.59
C CYS A 401 16.39 15.95 -0.52
N ASP A 402 17.15 16.47 -1.50
CA ASP A 402 18.62 16.47 -1.49
C ASP A 402 19.19 17.31 -0.33
N GLU A 403 18.59 18.47 -0.03
CA GLU A 403 19.00 19.36 1.07
C GLU A 403 18.71 18.75 2.46
N LEU A 404 17.54 18.13 2.62
CA LEU A 404 17.03 17.60 3.89
C LEU A 404 17.44 16.14 4.17
N GLY A 405 18.04 15.45 3.20
CA GLY A 405 18.44 14.04 3.34
C GLY A 405 17.27 13.05 3.29
N LEU A 406 16.19 13.39 2.59
CA LEU A 406 15.03 12.51 2.39
C LEU A 406 15.25 11.66 1.13
N MET A 407 15.28 10.34 1.28
CA MET A 407 15.31 9.42 0.14
C MET A 407 13.97 9.47 -0.62
N VAL A 408 14.01 9.26 -1.94
CA VAL A 408 12.86 9.29 -2.83
C VAL A 408 12.76 7.98 -3.61
N TRP A 409 11.64 7.28 -3.40
CA TRP A 409 11.12 6.25 -4.30
C TRP A 409 10.32 6.98 -5.38
N GLN A 410 10.83 7.04 -6.61
CA GLN A 410 10.20 7.79 -7.70
C GLN A 410 9.46 6.85 -8.64
N GLU A 411 8.15 7.05 -8.78
CA GLU A 411 7.35 6.28 -9.72
C GLU A 411 7.20 7.00 -11.06
N PHE A 412 7.13 6.24 -12.15
CA PHE A 412 6.59 6.71 -13.42
C PHE A 412 5.06 6.75 -13.33
N LEU A 413 4.43 7.73 -14.00
CA LEU A 413 3.08 8.12 -13.62
C LEU A 413 1.97 7.24 -14.22
N PHE A 414 1.84 6.04 -13.68
CA PHE A 414 0.85 5.03 -14.01
C PHE A 414 0.32 4.43 -12.71
N ALA A 415 -0.99 4.45 -12.48
CA ALA A 415 -1.59 3.93 -11.24
C ALA A 415 -2.96 3.28 -11.44
N CYS A 416 -3.19 2.12 -10.83
CA CYS A 416 -4.49 1.43 -10.65
C CYS A 416 -5.35 1.38 -11.92
N ALA A 417 -4.72 1.12 -13.07
CA ALA A 417 -5.32 1.08 -14.38
C ALA A 417 -4.41 0.34 -15.36
N LEU A 418 -5.00 -0.28 -16.37
CA LEU A 418 -4.24 -0.72 -17.52
C LEU A 418 -4.14 0.44 -18.53
N TYR A 419 -3.18 0.38 -19.45
CA TYR A 419 -2.88 1.47 -20.39
C TYR A 419 -2.75 0.95 -21.83
N PRO A 420 -3.12 1.75 -22.84
CA PRO A 420 -3.03 1.34 -24.24
C PRO A 420 -1.56 1.24 -24.71
N THR A 421 -1.23 0.27 -25.56
CA THR A 421 0.14 0.09 -26.10
C THR A 421 0.26 0.33 -27.61
N ASP A 422 -0.62 1.16 -28.17
CA ASP A 422 -0.46 1.59 -29.56
C ASP A 422 0.84 2.40 -29.75
N THR A 423 1.37 2.37 -30.98
CA THR A 423 2.68 2.95 -31.31
C THR A 423 2.76 4.45 -31.01
N ALA A 424 1.66 5.20 -31.08
CA ALA A 424 1.67 6.62 -30.74
C ALA A 424 1.73 6.83 -29.23
N PHE A 425 0.96 6.06 -28.44
CA PHE A 425 1.04 6.11 -26.97
C PHE A 425 2.44 5.69 -26.47
N ILE A 426 2.99 4.57 -26.92
CA ILE A 426 4.33 4.10 -26.54
C ILE A 426 5.43 5.09 -26.96
N SER A 427 5.34 5.69 -28.16
CA SER A 427 6.28 6.73 -28.60
C SER A 427 6.19 8.01 -27.78
N ASN A 428 4.99 8.35 -27.26
CA ASN A 428 4.80 9.48 -26.36
C ASN A 428 5.40 9.20 -24.98
N VAL A 429 5.12 8.03 -24.40
CA VAL A 429 5.67 7.59 -23.10
C VAL A 429 7.20 7.50 -23.14
N ARG A 430 7.83 6.93 -24.19
CA ARG A 430 9.31 6.85 -24.22
C ARG A 430 9.97 8.24 -24.18
N LYS A 431 9.32 9.27 -24.76
CA LYS A 431 9.80 10.67 -24.70
C LYS A 431 9.53 11.35 -23.36
N GLU A 432 8.49 10.93 -22.64
CA GLU A 432 8.23 11.34 -21.25
C GLU A 432 9.30 10.79 -20.32
N VAL A 433 9.53 9.47 -20.37
CA VAL A 433 10.55 8.76 -19.59
C VAL A 433 11.94 9.36 -19.83
N GLU A 434 12.34 9.56 -21.10
CA GLU A 434 13.63 10.16 -21.44
C GLU A 434 13.78 11.60 -20.91
N HIS A 435 12.72 12.43 -20.99
CA HIS A 435 12.74 13.80 -20.48
C HIS A 435 12.84 13.82 -18.95
N GLN A 436 12.05 13.01 -18.24
CA GLN A 436 12.06 12.98 -16.77
C GLN A 436 13.35 12.37 -16.23
N LEU A 437 13.94 11.35 -16.88
CA LEU A 437 15.25 10.82 -16.50
C LEU A 437 16.36 11.89 -16.63
N LYS A 438 16.43 12.62 -17.76
CA LYS A 438 17.40 13.73 -17.93
C LYS A 438 17.25 14.79 -16.83
N ARG A 439 16.01 15.15 -16.51
CA ARG A 439 15.71 16.13 -15.45
C ARG A 439 16.13 15.62 -14.07
N LEU A 440 15.76 14.39 -13.71
CA LEU A 440 15.74 13.95 -12.32
C LEU A 440 16.90 13.05 -11.88
N MET A 441 17.55 12.30 -12.78
CA MET A 441 18.54 11.28 -12.39
C MET A 441 19.85 11.84 -11.79
N HIS A 442 19.98 13.17 -11.69
CA HIS A 442 21.09 13.83 -11.02
C HIS A 442 20.85 14.05 -9.51
N HIS A 443 19.61 13.96 -9.03
CA HIS A 443 19.26 14.12 -7.60
C HIS A 443 19.70 12.90 -6.78
N VAL A 444 20.43 13.14 -5.69
CA VAL A 444 20.99 12.06 -4.84
C VAL A 444 19.93 11.45 -3.90
N SER A 445 18.84 12.17 -3.66
CA SER A 445 17.65 11.70 -2.94
C SER A 445 16.97 10.53 -3.64
N ILE A 446 16.89 10.50 -4.98
CA ILE A 446 16.24 9.39 -5.69
C ILE A 446 17.10 8.13 -5.51
N VAL A 447 16.50 7.07 -4.96
CA VAL A 447 17.17 5.77 -4.69
C VAL A 447 16.53 4.59 -5.42
N LEU A 448 15.35 4.77 -6.02
CA LEU A 448 14.63 3.75 -6.78
C LEU A 448 13.75 4.38 -7.85
N TRP A 449 13.71 3.75 -9.01
CA TRP A 449 12.71 3.97 -10.05
C TRP A 449 11.65 2.85 -9.99
N SER A 450 10.37 3.19 -9.89
CA SER A 450 9.25 2.25 -10.00
C SER A 450 8.45 2.53 -11.27
N GLY A 451 8.10 1.51 -12.04
CA GLY A 451 7.35 1.66 -13.28
C GLY A 451 5.90 2.11 -13.10
N ASN A 452 5.26 1.75 -11.98
CA ASN A 452 3.86 2.08 -11.69
C ASN A 452 3.41 1.77 -10.24
N ASN A 453 2.19 2.21 -9.91
CA ASN A 453 1.42 1.78 -8.73
C ASN A 453 0.35 0.74 -9.08
N GLU A 454 0.39 -0.43 -8.41
CA GLU A 454 -0.62 -1.50 -8.34
C GLU A 454 -1.03 -2.17 -9.66
N ASN A 455 -0.39 -1.90 -10.80
CA ASN A 455 -0.78 -2.50 -12.08
C ASN A 455 -0.21 -3.91 -12.29
N GLU A 456 0.84 -4.33 -11.56
CA GLU A 456 1.17 -5.76 -11.44
C GLU A 456 0.06 -6.47 -10.66
N GLU A 457 -0.24 -5.99 -9.45
CA GLU A 457 -1.23 -6.58 -8.54
C GLU A 457 -2.61 -6.68 -9.19
N ALA A 458 -3.13 -5.58 -9.74
CA ALA A 458 -4.43 -5.53 -10.41
C ALA A 458 -4.55 -6.47 -11.64
N LEU A 459 -3.41 -6.83 -12.23
CA LEU A 459 -3.33 -7.78 -13.34
C LEU A 459 -3.24 -9.24 -12.85
N ILE A 460 -2.40 -9.54 -11.84
CA ILE A 460 -2.21 -10.91 -11.33
C ILE A 460 -3.39 -11.41 -10.48
N THR A 461 -3.94 -10.56 -9.59
CA THR A 461 -5.16 -10.88 -8.80
C THR A 461 -6.42 -10.70 -9.64
N GLY A 462 -6.34 -9.92 -10.72
CA GLY A 462 -7.39 -9.74 -11.71
C GLY A 462 -8.54 -8.85 -11.23
N TRP A 463 -8.23 -7.70 -10.64
CA TRP A 463 -9.21 -6.65 -10.27
C TRP A 463 -10.17 -6.37 -11.43
N PHE A 464 -9.63 -6.25 -12.65
CA PHE A 464 -10.41 -5.91 -13.83
C PHE A 464 -10.98 -7.14 -14.53
N ASP A 465 -12.31 -7.19 -14.56
CA ASP A 465 -13.09 -8.30 -15.13
C ASP A 465 -12.76 -8.61 -16.59
N VAL A 466 -12.46 -7.57 -17.38
CA VAL A 466 -12.02 -7.70 -18.79
C VAL A 466 -10.59 -8.21 -18.93
N ALA A 467 -9.72 -7.95 -17.95
CA ALA A 467 -8.34 -8.42 -17.92
C ALA A 467 -8.27 -9.89 -17.54
N ARG A 468 -8.99 -10.27 -16.48
CA ARG A 468 -9.14 -11.67 -16.03
C ARG A 468 -9.69 -12.59 -17.12
N LYS A 469 -10.49 -12.05 -18.06
CA LYS A 469 -11.05 -12.76 -19.23
C LYS A 469 -10.10 -12.84 -20.43
N ASN A 470 -9.04 -12.02 -20.50
CA ASN A 470 -8.08 -12.01 -21.61
C ASN A 470 -6.62 -11.79 -21.12
N PRO A 471 -6.12 -12.55 -20.12
CA PRO A 471 -4.91 -12.20 -19.37
C PRO A 471 -3.65 -12.04 -20.25
N GLN A 472 -3.52 -12.85 -21.31
CA GLN A 472 -2.40 -12.77 -22.25
C GLN A 472 -2.30 -11.41 -22.96
N LEU A 473 -3.43 -10.78 -23.30
CA LEU A 473 -3.44 -9.48 -24.00
C LEU A 473 -2.86 -8.40 -23.11
N TYR A 474 -3.33 -8.32 -21.86
CA TYR A 474 -2.92 -7.28 -20.93
C TYR A 474 -1.55 -7.55 -20.30
N ALA A 475 -1.08 -8.80 -20.22
CA ALA A 475 0.32 -9.10 -19.91
C ALA A 475 1.28 -8.63 -21.02
N ILE A 476 0.91 -8.82 -22.29
CA ILE A 476 1.68 -8.29 -23.42
C ILE A 476 1.69 -6.75 -23.41
N ASP A 477 0.59 -6.12 -23.01
CA ASP A 477 0.53 -4.66 -22.85
C ASP A 477 1.35 -4.16 -21.65
N TYR A 478 1.30 -4.86 -20.52
CA TYR A 478 2.12 -4.59 -19.34
C TYR A 478 3.61 -4.65 -19.68
N ASP A 479 4.05 -5.76 -20.30
CA ASP A 479 5.45 -5.97 -20.70
C ASP A 479 5.94 -4.91 -21.70
N ARG A 480 5.14 -4.57 -22.71
CA ARG A 480 5.45 -3.49 -23.67
C ARG A 480 5.65 -2.13 -23.02
N LEU A 481 4.91 -1.83 -21.97
CA LEU A 481 4.96 -0.53 -21.30
C LEU A 481 6.06 -0.50 -20.24
N TYR A 482 6.02 -1.39 -19.26
CA TYR A 482 6.90 -1.32 -18.09
C TYR A 482 8.27 -1.93 -18.32
N HIS A 483 8.42 -2.91 -19.23
CA HIS A 483 9.73 -3.49 -19.56
C HIS A 483 10.28 -2.90 -20.85
N GLN A 484 9.62 -3.16 -21.99
CA GLN A 484 10.11 -2.79 -23.31
C GLN A 484 10.12 -1.28 -23.56
N CYS A 485 9.47 -0.44 -22.75
CA CYS A 485 9.46 1.01 -22.93
C CYS A 485 10.12 1.75 -21.76
N ILE A 486 9.64 1.53 -20.53
CA ILE A 486 10.14 2.24 -19.34
C ILE A 486 11.47 1.63 -18.87
N MET A 487 11.52 0.36 -18.45
CA MET A 487 12.76 -0.27 -17.95
C MET A 487 13.93 -0.16 -18.92
N GLU A 488 13.72 -0.45 -20.21
CA GLU A 488 14.76 -0.30 -21.25
C GLU A 488 15.40 1.10 -21.20
N LYS A 489 14.56 2.15 -21.16
CA LYS A 489 15.02 3.55 -21.18
C LYS A 489 15.64 3.97 -19.84
N VAL A 490 15.22 3.39 -18.72
CA VAL A 490 15.92 3.53 -17.42
C VAL A 490 17.31 2.91 -17.52
N LYS A 491 17.42 1.60 -17.83
CA LYS A 491 18.70 0.86 -17.94
C LYS A 491 19.63 1.40 -19.04
N GLU A 492 19.11 2.11 -20.04
CA GLU A 492 19.89 2.86 -21.03
C GLU A 492 20.64 4.06 -20.40
N MET A 493 19.98 4.80 -19.51
CA MET A 493 20.37 6.15 -19.08
C MET A 493 20.89 6.23 -17.64
N ASP A 494 20.16 5.64 -16.68
CA ASP A 494 20.57 5.50 -15.28
C ASP A 494 20.98 4.05 -15.03
N LYS A 495 22.29 3.84 -14.88
CA LYS A 495 22.91 2.52 -14.68
C LYS A 495 23.35 2.30 -13.23
N VAL A 496 22.89 3.15 -12.31
CA VAL A 496 23.35 3.18 -10.91
C VAL A 496 22.20 2.91 -9.95
N ARG A 497 20.98 3.35 -10.27
CA ARG A 497 19.78 3.10 -9.44
C ARG A 497 19.02 1.85 -9.90
N PRO A 498 18.43 1.09 -8.95
CA PRO A 498 17.56 -0.03 -9.29
C PRO A 498 16.26 0.43 -9.98
N TYR A 499 15.63 -0.53 -10.66
CA TYR A 499 14.29 -0.41 -11.22
C TYR A 499 13.41 -1.59 -10.78
N ILE A 500 12.14 -1.33 -10.48
CA ILE A 500 11.07 -2.34 -10.35
C ILE A 500 9.92 -1.95 -11.27
N SER A 501 9.15 -2.90 -11.79
CA SER A 501 8.05 -2.57 -12.72
C SER A 501 6.81 -1.99 -12.03
N SER A 502 6.53 -2.38 -10.78
CA SER A 502 5.34 -2.04 -10.00
C SER A 502 5.66 -1.86 -8.51
N SER A 503 4.76 -1.21 -7.78
CA SER A 503 4.63 -1.21 -6.32
C SER A 503 3.15 -1.45 -5.99
N PRO A 504 2.76 -2.56 -5.34
CA PRO A 504 3.63 -3.63 -4.88
C PRO A 504 4.17 -4.47 -6.04
N SER A 505 5.24 -5.22 -5.78
CA SER A 505 5.76 -6.24 -6.69
C SER A 505 6.37 -7.40 -5.91
N ASN A 506 6.24 -8.63 -6.43
CA ASN A 506 6.98 -9.79 -5.90
C ASN A 506 8.48 -9.77 -6.28
N GLY A 507 8.93 -8.71 -6.96
CA GLY A 507 10.33 -8.49 -7.35
C GLY A 507 10.82 -9.44 -8.44
N ILE A 508 12.13 -9.57 -8.58
CA ILE A 508 12.75 -10.34 -9.67
C ILE A 508 13.28 -11.71 -9.25
N VAL A 509 13.29 -12.63 -10.20
CA VAL A 509 13.97 -13.94 -10.16
C VAL A 509 15.42 -13.80 -10.68
N SER A 510 15.63 -13.00 -11.73
CA SER A 510 16.95 -12.59 -12.23
C SER A 510 16.88 -11.17 -12.83
N ASP A 511 18.01 -10.45 -12.84
CA ASP A 511 18.14 -9.15 -13.52
C ASP A 511 18.70 -9.27 -14.95
N ASP A 512 19.43 -10.35 -15.24
CA ASP A 512 19.88 -10.74 -16.57
C ASP A 512 19.64 -12.26 -16.80
N PRO A 513 18.81 -12.66 -17.80
CA PRO A 513 17.79 -11.81 -18.40
C PRO A 513 16.79 -11.34 -17.32
N TYR A 514 16.33 -10.09 -17.40
CA TYR A 514 15.35 -9.56 -16.46
C TYR A 514 14.10 -10.44 -16.48
N THR A 515 13.82 -11.07 -15.34
CA THR A 515 12.76 -12.06 -15.17
C THR A 515 12.05 -11.77 -13.86
N GLU A 516 10.82 -11.28 -13.95
CA GLU A 516 10.00 -10.97 -12.77
C GLU A 516 9.47 -12.23 -12.09
N ARG A 517 9.07 -12.09 -10.84
CA ARG A 517 8.36 -13.12 -10.06
C ARG A 517 6.84 -13.06 -10.32
N PHE A 518 6.49 -12.70 -11.55
CA PHE A 518 5.13 -12.45 -12.04
C PHE A 518 4.38 -13.76 -12.28
N GLN A 519 3.26 -13.97 -11.59
CA GLN A 519 2.42 -15.14 -11.76
C GLN A 519 0.93 -14.78 -11.69
N PHE A 520 0.16 -15.05 -12.76
CA PHE A 520 -1.29 -14.89 -12.72
C PHE A 520 -1.91 -15.78 -11.64
N GLY A 521 -2.69 -15.17 -10.74
CA GLY A 521 -3.33 -15.85 -9.61
C GLY A 521 -2.40 -16.14 -8.43
N SER A 522 -1.22 -15.51 -8.34
CA SER A 522 -0.51 -15.36 -7.06
C SER A 522 -0.94 -14.09 -6.34
N ASP A 523 -1.14 -14.18 -5.04
CA ASP A 523 -1.32 -13.02 -4.16
C ASP A 523 0.04 -12.30 -3.92
N GLU A 524 0.02 -11.20 -3.16
CA GLU A 524 1.22 -10.62 -2.55
C GLU A 524 1.97 -11.67 -1.71
N ASN A 525 3.30 -11.68 -1.76
CA ASN A 525 4.10 -12.64 -1.00
C ASN A 525 5.04 -11.94 -0.02
N GLU A 526 4.69 -11.98 1.27
CA GLU A 526 5.47 -11.40 2.38
C GLU A 526 6.96 -11.78 2.41
N LEU A 527 7.36 -12.87 1.73
CA LEU A 527 8.73 -13.35 1.66
C LEU A 527 9.60 -12.64 0.60
N TYR A 528 9.01 -11.84 -0.28
CA TYR A 528 9.70 -11.12 -1.37
C TYR A 528 9.23 -9.66 -1.46
N GLY A 529 9.98 -8.82 -2.18
CA GLY A 529 9.50 -7.51 -2.65
C GLY A 529 8.91 -6.57 -1.60
N ASP A 530 7.83 -5.90 -1.98
CA ASP A 530 7.06 -4.96 -1.18
C ASP A 530 5.54 -5.27 -1.23
N ILE A 531 4.78 -4.80 -0.22
CA ILE A 531 3.33 -5.03 -0.12
C ILE A 531 2.53 -3.75 0.22
N HIS A 532 1.25 -3.75 -0.16
CA HIS A 532 0.23 -2.72 0.09
C HIS A 532 -0.87 -3.26 1.03
N ASN A 533 -0.78 -3.01 2.35
CA ASN A 533 -1.66 -3.67 3.31
C ASN A 533 -2.80 -2.81 3.89
N TYR A 534 -4.04 -3.19 3.55
CA TYR A 534 -5.25 -2.46 3.94
C TYR A 534 -6.36 -3.35 4.52
N ASN A 535 -6.41 -3.50 5.86
CA ASN A 535 -7.50 -4.22 6.54
C ASN A 535 -8.34 -3.31 7.45
N TYR A 536 -9.51 -2.92 6.95
CA TYR A 536 -10.48 -2.09 7.66
C TYR A 536 -11.56 -2.88 8.43
N ARG A 537 -11.57 -4.22 8.28
CA ARG A 537 -12.64 -5.12 8.77
C ARG A 537 -12.37 -5.68 10.17
N ASP A 538 -11.09 -5.89 10.52
CA ASP A 538 -10.65 -6.31 11.86
C ASP A 538 -10.25 -5.10 12.73
N ASP A 539 -9.94 -5.33 14.02
CA ASP A 539 -9.34 -4.32 14.90
C ASP A 539 -7.94 -3.94 14.38
N GLY A 540 -7.78 -2.74 13.83
CA GLY A 540 -6.53 -2.30 13.20
C GLY A 540 -5.32 -2.14 14.14
N THR A 541 -5.45 -2.47 15.42
CA THR A 541 -4.34 -2.55 16.38
C THR A 541 -3.98 -4.00 16.76
N ASP A 542 -4.77 -4.99 16.34
CA ASP A 542 -4.50 -6.40 16.61
C ASP A 542 -3.35 -6.87 15.72
N VAL A 543 -2.14 -6.86 16.29
CA VAL A 543 -0.89 -7.24 15.60
C VAL A 543 -0.97 -8.67 15.03
N SER A 544 -1.84 -9.54 15.54
CA SER A 544 -2.08 -10.87 14.96
C SER A 544 -2.85 -10.86 13.62
N LYS A 545 -3.21 -9.69 13.10
CA LYS A 545 -3.86 -9.44 11.80
C LYS A 545 -2.94 -8.80 10.77
N MET A 546 -1.74 -8.40 11.18
CA MET A 546 -0.81 -7.66 10.33
C MET A 546 0.12 -8.65 9.61
N PRO A 547 0.38 -8.46 8.31
CA PRO A 547 1.33 -9.28 7.57
C PRO A 547 2.76 -9.08 8.09
N CYS A 548 3.69 -9.94 7.67
CA CYS A 548 5.09 -9.87 8.06
C CYS A 548 6.05 -9.73 6.84
N PRO A 549 5.94 -8.62 6.06
CA PRO A 549 6.63 -8.46 4.78
C PRO A 549 8.13 -8.15 4.92
N ARG A 550 8.84 -8.27 3.79
CA ARG A 550 10.18 -7.67 3.61
C ARG A 550 10.12 -6.13 3.61
N PHE A 551 9.07 -5.54 3.04
CA PHE A 551 8.87 -4.09 2.98
C PHE A 551 7.37 -3.78 2.88
N ALA A 552 6.88 -2.79 3.62
CA ALA A 552 5.53 -2.26 3.46
C ALA A 552 5.63 -0.86 2.79
N SER A 553 5.27 -0.78 1.52
CA SER A 553 5.29 0.43 0.68
C SER A 553 4.00 1.21 0.78
N GLU A 554 2.88 0.54 1.06
CA GLU A 554 1.64 1.16 1.52
C GLU A 554 0.98 0.40 2.67
N TYR A 555 0.35 1.15 3.56
CA TYR A 555 -0.60 0.68 4.57
C TYR A 555 -1.22 1.90 5.28
N GLY A 556 -2.47 1.82 5.71
CA GLY A 556 -3.03 2.90 6.52
C GLY A 556 -4.53 2.82 6.81
N PHE A 557 -4.98 3.79 7.61
CA PHE A 557 -6.38 3.97 7.99
C PHE A 557 -6.84 5.41 7.72
N GLN A 558 -8.09 5.58 7.29
CA GLN A 558 -8.71 6.89 7.05
C GLN A 558 -9.01 7.61 8.38
N ALA A 559 -8.85 8.94 8.39
CA ALA A 559 -9.33 9.82 9.45
C ALA A 559 -9.86 11.14 8.88
N MET A 560 -10.79 11.75 9.60
CA MET A 560 -11.18 13.14 9.35
C MET A 560 -9.98 14.08 9.60
N PRO A 561 -9.82 15.15 8.81
CA PRO A 561 -9.02 16.30 9.22
C PRO A 561 -9.77 17.03 10.36
N SER A 562 -9.06 17.93 11.04
CA SER A 562 -9.57 18.67 12.19
C SER A 562 -10.85 19.44 11.86
N PHE A 563 -11.73 19.62 12.84
CA PHE A 563 -12.93 20.44 12.68
C PHE A 563 -12.60 21.88 12.25
N THR A 564 -11.46 22.40 12.70
CA THR A 564 -10.87 23.68 12.26
C THR A 564 -10.60 23.74 10.75
N THR A 565 -10.19 22.63 10.14
CA THR A 565 -10.01 22.52 8.68
C THR A 565 -11.34 22.24 7.95
N MET A 566 -12.26 21.47 8.55
CA MET A 566 -13.56 21.20 7.91
C MET A 566 -14.51 22.40 7.91
N ARG A 567 -14.50 23.24 8.95
CA ARG A 567 -15.43 24.38 9.10
C ARG A 567 -15.23 25.49 8.07
N THR A 568 -14.07 25.57 7.39
CA THR A 568 -13.79 26.61 6.38
C THR A 568 -14.51 26.37 5.06
N ILE A 569 -14.91 25.13 4.80
CA ILE A 569 -15.48 24.64 3.53
C ILE A 569 -16.86 23.98 3.69
N SER A 570 -17.48 24.15 4.87
CA SER A 570 -18.77 23.55 5.26
C SER A 570 -19.63 24.48 6.13
N SER A 571 -20.89 24.12 6.34
CA SER A 571 -21.86 24.88 7.16
C SER A 571 -22.41 24.03 8.32
N PRO A 572 -23.10 24.61 9.31
CA PRO A 572 -23.66 23.86 10.44
C PRO A 572 -24.62 22.72 10.07
N ALA A 573 -25.29 22.80 8.92
CA ALA A 573 -26.15 21.72 8.42
C ALA A 573 -25.35 20.53 7.84
N ASP A 574 -24.06 20.72 7.58
CA ASP A 574 -23.17 19.71 7.01
C ASP A 574 -22.41 18.91 8.09
N TRP A 575 -22.42 19.37 9.35
CA TRP A 575 -21.63 18.86 10.48
C TRP A 575 -22.25 17.63 11.15
N HIS A 576 -22.45 16.57 10.38
CA HIS A 576 -22.71 15.22 10.92
C HIS A 576 -22.11 14.16 9.97
N SER A 577 -21.62 13.03 10.50
CA SER A 577 -20.77 12.08 9.76
C SER A 577 -21.37 11.49 8.47
N HIS A 578 -22.70 11.57 8.32
CA HIS A 578 -23.47 11.08 7.17
C HIS A 578 -24.29 12.20 6.51
N SER A 579 -23.85 13.46 6.58
CA SER A 579 -24.47 14.54 5.81
C SER A 579 -24.25 14.31 4.31
N PRO A 580 -25.13 14.82 3.42
CA PRO A 580 -24.89 14.74 1.97
C PRO A 580 -23.52 15.30 1.59
N PHE A 581 -23.05 16.33 2.30
CA PHE A 581 -21.71 16.87 2.17
C PHE A 581 -20.60 15.94 2.66
N MET A 582 -20.75 15.27 3.83
CA MET A 582 -19.76 14.28 4.31
C MET A 582 -19.67 13.04 3.42
N MET A 583 -20.79 12.59 2.86
CA MET A 583 -20.82 11.46 1.93
C MET A 583 -20.20 11.83 0.59
N MET A 584 -20.49 13.02 0.07
CA MET A 584 -19.86 13.57 -1.15
C MET A 584 -18.36 13.90 -0.95
N ARG A 585 -17.91 14.14 0.29
CA ARG A 585 -16.47 14.36 0.59
C ARG A 585 -15.69 13.08 0.84
N ASN A 586 -16.34 12.02 1.33
CA ASN A 586 -15.65 10.74 1.52
C ASN A 586 -15.68 9.93 0.24
N HIS A 587 -14.69 10.19 -0.62
CA HIS A 587 -14.57 9.54 -1.93
C HIS A 587 -14.26 8.03 -1.83
N ARG A 588 -13.89 7.54 -0.64
CA ARG A 588 -13.82 6.12 -0.34
C ARG A 588 -15.21 5.58 0.00
N LYS A 589 -15.70 4.66 -0.83
CA LYS A 589 -16.92 3.88 -0.57
C LYS A 589 -16.86 3.29 0.85
N ASN A 590 -17.94 3.40 1.62
CA ASN A 590 -18.08 2.94 3.01
C ASN A 590 -17.10 3.56 4.04
N GLY A 591 -16.26 4.54 3.68
CA GLY A 591 -15.20 5.05 4.56
C GLY A 591 -15.71 5.63 5.90
N GLN A 592 -16.89 6.27 5.91
CA GLN A 592 -17.51 6.79 7.15
C GLN A 592 -17.86 5.65 8.14
N ASP A 593 -18.45 4.56 7.66
CA ASP A 593 -18.79 3.39 8.48
C ASP A 593 -17.55 2.65 8.99
N GLU A 594 -16.50 2.58 8.18
CA GLU A 594 -15.23 1.95 8.56
C GLU A 594 -14.45 2.77 9.59
N MET A 595 -14.38 4.10 9.45
CA MET A 595 -13.87 4.98 10.52
C MET A 595 -14.65 4.79 11.82
N LEU A 596 -15.99 4.73 11.75
CA LEU A 596 -16.83 4.48 12.93
C LEU A 596 -16.65 3.06 13.51
N LEU A 597 -16.34 2.05 12.68
CA LEU A 597 -16.00 0.70 13.14
C LEU A 597 -14.67 0.68 13.90
N GLN A 598 -13.62 1.33 13.36
CA GLN A 598 -12.31 1.42 14.01
C GLN A 598 -12.38 2.22 15.32
N ILE A 599 -13.10 3.34 15.35
CA ILE A 599 -13.41 4.07 16.59
C ILE A 599 -14.08 3.14 17.62
N ARG A 600 -15.08 2.35 17.20
CA ARG A 600 -15.81 1.42 18.08
C ARG A 600 -15.00 0.23 18.59
N TYR A 601 -13.85 -0.10 17.98
CA TYR A 601 -12.96 -1.12 18.53
C TYR A 601 -12.21 -0.65 19.79
N LYS A 602 -11.99 0.66 19.97
CA LYS A 602 -11.20 1.24 21.08
C LYS A 602 -11.90 2.27 21.94
N PHE A 603 -12.99 2.89 21.49
CA PHE A 603 -13.58 4.07 22.13
C PHE A 603 -15.11 3.98 22.26
N LYS A 604 -15.64 4.69 23.27
CA LYS A 604 -17.09 4.83 23.49
C LYS A 604 -17.67 5.78 22.45
N TRP A 605 -18.35 5.23 21.43
CA TRP A 605 -19.12 6.02 20.46
C TRP A 605 -20.62 5.73 20.56
N PRO A 606 -21.48 6.74 20.80
CA PRO A 606 -22.91 6.54 20.98
C PRO A 606 -23.64 6.13 19.68
N ILE A 607 -24.82 5.53 19.83
CA ILE A 607 -25.75 5.29 18.72
C ILE A 607 -26.64 6.54 18.61
N VAL A 608 -26.29 7.42 17.67
CA VAL A 608 -26.92 8.72 17.41
C VAL A 608 -27.44 8.71 15.98
N THR A 609 -28.65 9.23 15.72
CA THR A 609 -29.11 9.35 14.32
C THR A 609 -28.47 10.58 13.66
N PRO A 610 -28.35 10.63 12.32
CA PRO A 610 -27.83 11.79 11.62
C PRO A 610 -28.50 13.13 11.97
N LEU A 611 -29.76 13.11 12.43
CA LEU A 611 -30.54 14.30 12.81
C LEU A 611 -30.29 14.77 14.26
N ASP A 612 -29.68 13.93 15.11
CA ASP A 612 -29.46 14.22 16.54
C ASP A 612 -28.02 14.69 16.83
N MET A 613 -27.15 14.73 15.81
CA MET A 613 -25.72 15.02 15.97
C MET A 613 -25.45 16.54 16.03
N SER A 614 -24.82 17.02 17.10
CA SER A 614 -24.41 18.44 17.23
C SER A 614 -23.01 18.70 16.65
N ALA A 615 -22.67 19.98 16.49
CA ALA A 615 -21.33 20.43 16.10
C ALA A 615 -20.24 19.84 17.01
N ASP A 616 -20.46 19.80 18.32
CA ASP A 616 -19.52 19.23 19.29
C ASP A 616 -19.34 17.72 19.11
N MET A 617 -20.42 17.00 18.78
CA MET A 617 -20.32 15.56 18.47
C MET A 617 -19.53 15.31 17.19
N PHE A 618 -19.68 16.16 16.17
CA PHE A 618 -18.95 16.05 14.91
C PHE A 618 -17.46 16.40 15.07
N ASP A 619 -17.13 17.37 15.91
CA ASP A 619 -15.76 17.67 16.30
C ASP A 619 -15.14 16.55 17.19
N GLN A 620 -15.93 15.91 18.04
CA GLN A 620 -15.53 14.68 18.75
C GLN A 620 -15.33 13.51 17.80
N PHE A 621 -16.14 13.36 16.73
CA PHE A 621 -15.90 12.38 15.67
C PHE A 621 -14.58 12.65 14.94
N CYS A 622 -14.31 13.91 14.59
CA CYS A 622 -13.03 14.29 13.97
C CYS A 622 -11.84 13.85 14.84
N TYR A 623 -11.85 14.27 16.11
CA TYR A 623 -10.82 13.90 17.09
C TYR A 623 -10.67 12.38 17.29
N LEU A 624 -11.77 11.64 17.54
CA LEU A 624 -11.71 10.20 17.76
C LEU A 624 -11.25 9.42 16.51
N SER A 625 -11.56 9.90 15.30
CA SER A 625 -11.03 9.30 14.07
C SER A 625 -9.51 9.44 13.97
N GLN A 626 -8.96 10.60 14.35
CA GLN A 626 -7.50 10.79 14.40
C GLN A 626 -6.84 9.99 15.53
N CYS A 627 -7.47 9.86 16.70
CA CYS A 627 -7.01 8.95 17.76
C CYS A 627 -6.96 7.50 17.26
N SER A 628 -8.01 7.05 16.55
CA SER A 628 -8.09 5.70 15.99
C SER A 628 -6.98 5.45 14.97
N GLN A 629 -6.83 6.33 13.97
CA GLN A 629 -5.78 6.26 12.96
C GLN A 629 -4.37 6.28 13.59
N ALA A 630 -4.13 7.16 14.56
CA ALA A 630 -2.84 7.25 15.24
C ALA A 630 -2.50 5.97 16.02
N MET A 631 -3.50 5.29 16.60
CA MET A 631 -3.31 3.98 17.25
C MET A 631 -3.06 2.84 16.25
N THR A 632 -3.86 2.73 15.19
CA THR A 632 -3.77 1.60 14.24
C THR A 632 -2.49 1.64 13.42
N VAL A 633 -2.19 2.80 12.80
CA VAL A 633 -0.96 2.96 12.02
C VAL A 633 0.28 2.80 12.90
N ARG A 634 0.27 3.31 14.15
CA ARG A 634 1.38 3.07 15.10
C ARG A 634 1.58 1.59 15.38
N ALA A 635 0.52 0.84 15.69
CA ALA A 635 0.63 -0.60 15.96
C ALA A 635 1.25 -1.36 14.77
N GLN A 636 0.87 -0.97 13.55
CA GLN A 636 1.37 -1.53 12.29
C GLN A 636 2.81 -1.14 11.98
N THR A 637 3.19 0.14 12.10
CA THR A 637 4.57 0.59 11.90
C THR A 637 5.53 0.03 12.95
N GLU A 638 5.13 0.00 14.22
CA GLU A 638 5.96 -0.61 15.27
C GLU A 638 6.13 -2.13 15.05
N HIS A 639 5.10 -2.82 14.54
CA HIS A 639 5.21 -4.23 14.13
C HIS A 639 6.26 -4.42 13.02
N TYR A 640 6.17 -3.64 11.93
CA TYR A 640 7.17 -3.68 10.86
C TYR A 640 8.59 -3.35 11.35
N ARG A 641 8.77 -2.39 12.27
CA ARG A 641 10.09 -2.11 12.87
C ARG A 641 10.61 -3.26 13.75
N ARG A 642 9.75 -3.95 14.50
CA ARG A 642 10.12 -5.17 15.25
C ARG A 642 10.58 -6.28 14.32
N LEU A 643 9.91 -6.47 13.18
CA LEU A 643 10.21 -7.53 12.21
C LEU A 643 11.60 -7.45 11.57
N ARG A 644 12.28 -6.30 11.64
CA ARG A 644 13.69 -6.15 11.24
C ARG A 644 14.62 -7.15 11.94
N GLY A 645 14.31 -7.48 13.20
CA GLY A 645 15.15 -8.31 14.09
C GLY A 645 14.95 -9.83 14.01
N VAL A 646 14.03 -10.31 13.17
CA VAL A 646 13.64 -11.73 13.09
C VAL A 646 13.67 -12.21 11.64
N GLU A 647 13.37 -13.49 11.38
CA GLU A 647 13.50 -14.15 10.06
C GLU A 647 12.83 -13.39 8.88
N HIS A 648 11.74 -12.67 9.16
CA HIS A 648 11.05 -11.80 8.20
C HIS A 648 11.90 -10.61 7.71
N ARG A 649 12.83 -10.09 8.52
CA ARG A 649 13.75 -8.98 8.18
C ARG A 649 13.05 -7.86 7.40
N CYS A 650 12.00 -7.29 8.00
CA CYS A 650 11.33 -6.14 7.41
C CYS A 650 12.29 -4.94 7.41
N MET A 651 12.40 -4.25 6.27
CA MET A 651 13.35 -3.17 6.01
C MET A 651 12.70 -1.87 5.53
N GLY A 652 11.37 -1.77 5.58
CA GLY A 652 10.70 -0.51 5.30
C GLY A 652 9.23 -0.50 5.68
N ALA A 653 8.76 0.68 6.06
CA ALA A 653 7.38 0.96 6.44
C ALA A 653 7.00 2.38 6.03
N LEU A 654 6.49 2.54 4.81
CA LEU A 654 5.95 3.79 4.28
C LEU A 654 4.41 3.78 4.41
N TYR A 655 3.85 4.61 5.28
CA TYR A 655 2.38 4.64 5.45
C TYR A 655 1.70 5.42 4.31
N TRP A 656 0.54 4.95 3.89
CA TRP A 656 -0.41 5.74 3.13
C TRP A 656 -1.18 6.63 4.11
N GLN A 657 -1.19 7.96 4.01
CA GLN A 657 -0.43 8.85 3.11
C GLN A 657 0.18 10.03 3.90
N CYS A 658 1.10 10.77 3.27
CA CYS A 658 1.76 11.92 3.88
C CYS A 658 0.78 13.09 4.05
N ASN A 659 0.29 13.62 2.93
CA ASN A 659 -0.38 14.91 2.78
C ASN A 659 -1.75 14.78 2.10
N ASP A 660 -2.54 15.85 2.16
CA ASP A 660 -3.81 15.99 1.44
C ASP A 660 -3.71 16.94 0.24
N ILE A 661 -4.52 16.65 -0.79
CA ILE A 661 -4.72 17.54 -1.96
C ILE A 661 -5.84 18.58 -1.73
N TRP A 662 -6.76 18.32 -0.80
CA TRP A 662 -7.92 19.16 -0.44
C TRP A 662 -8.49 18.75 0.93
N GLN A 663 -9.48 19.47 1.45
CA GLN A 663 -10.13 19.12 2.73
C GLN A 663 -11.17 17.99 2.55
N ALA A 664 -10.79 16.76 2.89
CA ALA A 664 -11.66 15.57 2.89
C ALA A 664 -11.19 14.55 3.95
N PRO A 665 -11.99 13.50 4.27
CA PRO A 665 -11.54 12.38 5.08
C PRO A 665 -10.54 11.53 4.29
N THR A 666 -9.34 11.33 4.82
CA THR A 666 -8.21 10.73 4.10
C THR A 666 -7.28 9.98 5.05
N TRP A 667 -6.33 9.25 4.49
CA TRP A 667 -5.27 8.58 5.24
C TRP A 667 -4.12 9.51 5.63
N SER A 668 -4.20 10.82 5.33
CA SER A 668 -3.06 11.73 5.52
C SER A 668 -2.63 11.85 6.99
N GLY A 669 -1.33 12.05 7.21
CA GLY A 669 -0.80 12.57 8.48
C GLY A 669 -0.86 14.10 8.56
N ILE A 670 -0.79 14.78 7.41
CA ILE A 670 -0.79 16.25 7.30
C ILE A 670 -2.02 16.69 6.50
N GLU A 671 -2.85 17.55 7.11
CA GLU A 671 -4.03 18.18 6.50
C GLU A 671 -3.62 19.16 5.38
N PHE A 672 -4.53 19.46 4.45
CA PHE A 672 -4.25 20.28 3.25
C PHE A 672 -3.58 21.65 3.53
N ASN A 673 -3.88 22.25 4.68
CA ASN A 673 -3.30 23.53 5.13
C ASN A 673 -1.96 23.37 5.89
N GLY A 674 -1.37 22.17 5.93
CA GLY A 674 -0.15 21.85 6.66
C GLY A 674 -0.35 21.45 8.13
N ARG A 675 -1.59 21.53 8.67
CA ARG A 675 -1.84 21.15 10.08
C ARG A 675 -1.61 19.66 10.25
N TRP A 676 -0.83 19.28 11.26
CA TRP A 676 -0.58 17.88 11.59
C TRP A 676 -1.81 17.24 12.24
N LYS A 677 -2.33 16.14 11.68
CA LYS A 677 -3.24 15.23 12.37
C LYS A 677 -2.50 14.52 13.52
N MET A 678 -3.23 13.89 14.44
CA MET A 678 -2.60 13.11 15.53
C MET A 678 -1.61 12.05 15.03
N LEU A 679 -1.87 11.46 13.86
CA LEU A 679 -0.96 10.51 13.20
C LEU A 679 0.46 11.07 13.01
N HIS A 680 0.66 12.34 12.66
CA HIS A 680 2.01 12.87 12.40
C HIS A 680 2.82 13.13 13.67
N TYR A 681 2.13 13.44 14.77
CA TYR A 681 2.74 13.45 16.11
C TYR A 681 3.07 12.04 16.61
N TYR A 682 2.35 11.02 16.13
CA TYR A 682 2.63 9.62 16.41
C TYR A 682 3.76 9.07 15.54
N SER A 683 3.86 9.46 14.25
CA SER A 683 4.95 9.02 13.38
C SER A 683 6.31 9.52 13.85
N LYS A 684 6.38 10.74 14.38
CA LYS A 684 7.54 11.25 15.16
C LYS A 684 8.02 10.29 16.26
N LYS A 685 7.10 9.59 16.93
CA LYS A 685 7.38 8.65 18.02
C LYS A 685 7.76 7.27 17.47
N PHE A 686 6.94 6.69 16.59
CA PHE A 686 7.18 5.34 16.08
C PHE A 686 8.33 5.25 15.05
N PHE A 687 8.76 6.36 14.45
CA PHE A 687 9.98 6.46 13.64
C PHE A 687 11.21 7.00 14.39
N ALA A 688 11.14 7.22 15.72
CA ALA A 688 12.30 7.65 16.51
C ALA A 688 13.52 6.71 16.31
N PRO A 689 14.76 7.23 16.19
CA PRO A 689 15.94 6.40 15.88
C PRO A 689 16.13 5.24 16.87
N ILE A 690 15.91 5.50 18.16
CA ILE A 690 15.76 4.47 19.19
C ILE A 690 14.27 4.44 19.58
N LEU A 691 13.65 3.26 19.46
CA LEU A 691 12.25 3.03 19.81
C LEU A 691 12.17 1.89 20.82
N VAL A 692 11.43 2.08 21.91
CA VAL A 692 10.89 0.98 22.70
C VAL A 692 9.46 0.74 22.25
N SER A 693 9.11 -0.48 21.85
CA SER A 693 7.74 -0.84 21.50
C SER A 693 7.32 -2.12 22.19
N SER A 694 6.03 -2.27 22.48
CA SER A 694 5.51 -3.46 23.15
C SER A 694 4.19 -3.91 22.54
N TYR A 695 3.93 -5.21 22.54
CA TYR A 695 2.67 -5.77 22.07
C TYR A 695 2.32 -7.07 22.80
N GLU A 696 1.03 -7.43 22.77
CA GLU A 696 0.55 -8.73 23.21
C GLU A 696 0.74 -9.73 22.06
N VAL A 697 1.51 -10.81 22.28
CA VAL A 697 1.88 -11.78 21.23
C VAL A 697 0.67 -12.57 20.72
N SER A 698 -0.30 -12.82 21.59
CA SER A 698 -1.61 -13.38 21.24
C SER A 698 -2.60 -13.08 22.38
N LYS A 699 -3.89 -12.96 22.04
CA LYS A 699 -4.91 -12.36 22.92
C LYS A 699 -5.03 -13.03 24.30
N GLY A 700 -4.65 -12.33 25.36
CA GLY A 700 -4.57 -12.83 26.74
C GLY A 700 -3.30 -13.61 27.10
N GLY A 701 -2.25 -13.52 26.28
CA GLY A 701 -0.99 -14.26 26.41
C GLY A 701 0.16 -13.45 27.04
N ALA A 702 1.38 -13.71 26.54
CA ALA A 702 2.57 -12.97 26.93
C ALA A 702 2.68 -11.63 26.19
N TYR A 703 3.30 -10.67 26.85
CA TYR A 703 3.65 -9.36 26.31
C TYR A 703 5.15 -9.36 26.03
N GLU A 704 5.53 -8.86 24.86
CA GLU A 704 6.93 -8.65 24.51
C GLU A 704 7.23 -7.16 24.40
N VAL A 705 8.42 -6.78 24.86
CA VAL A 705 9.00 -5.44 24.73
C VAL A 705 10.26 -5.56 23.89
N HIS A 706 10.26 -4.84 22.78
CA HIS A 706 11.33 -4.79 21.80
C HIS A 706 11.98 -3.40 21.84
N ILE A 707 13.29 -3.38 21.60
CA ILE A 707 14.01 -2.15 21.24
C ILE A 707 14.37 -2.25 19.76
N SER A 708 14.01 -1.23 18.99
CA SER A 708 14.46 -1.05 17.62
C SER A 708 15.50 0.08 17.59
N ASN A 709 16.67 -0.22 17.05
CA ASN A 709 17.83 0.67 17.03
C ASN A 709 18.25 0.96 15.58
N ASP A 710 17.92 2.16 15.09
CA ASP A 710 18.36 2.62 13.77
C ASP A 710 19.77 3.23 13.79
N THR A 711 20.39 3.39 14.96
CA THR A 711 21.74 3.96 15.07
C THR A 711 22.79 2.94 14.66
N CYS A 712 23.97 3.40 14.21
CA CYS A 712 25.09 2.50 13.92
C CYS A 712 25.96 2.18 15.16
N ASP A 713 25.58 2.69 16.34
CA ASP A 713 26.20 2.33 17.62
C ASP A 713 25.39 1.21 18.30
N ASP A 714 26.09 0.27 18.93
CA ASP A 714 25.47 -0.65 19.89
C ASP A 714 24.99 0.14 21.11
N ILE A 715 23.74 -0.06 21.52
CA ILE A 715 23.17 0.60 22.70
C ILE A 715 23.15 -0.33 23.91
N GLU A 716 23.66 0.16 25.04
CA GLU A 716 23.54 -0.44 26.36
C GLU A 716 22.85 0.55 27.31
N GLY A 717 21.90 0.06 28.12
CA GLY A 717 21.08 0.91 28.97
C GLY A 717 20.22 0.12 29.95
N GLU A 718 19.25 0.80 30.54
CA GLU A 718 18.32 0.27 31.53
C GLU A 718 16.88 0.52 31.09
N LEU A 719 16.06 -0.53 31.14
CA LEU A 719 14.63 -0.49 30.81
C LEU A 719 13.80 -0.64 32.08
N THR A 720 13.13 0.44 32.50
CA THR A 720 12.05 0.37 33.48
C THR A 720 10.73 0.10 32.76
N ILE A 721 9.96 -0.87 33.26
CA ILE A 721 8.58 -1.19 32.83
C ILE A 721 7.67 -0.94 34.03
N GLU A 722 6.73 -0.01 33.89
CA GLU A 722 5.74 0.33 34.92
C GLU A 722 4.32 0.03 34.45
N LEU A 723 3.43 -0.32 35.39
CA LEU A 723 2.00 -0.51 35.16
C LEU A 723 1.21 0.52 35.99
N HIS A 724 0.46 1.37 35.29
CA HIS A 724 -0.28 2.52 35.84
C HIS A 724 -1.79 2.27 35.83
N SER A 725 -2.49 2.60 36.90
CA SER A 725 -3.96 2.56 36.96
C SER A 725 -4.59 3.84 36.39
N PHE A 726 -5.65 3.71 35.58
CA PHE A 726 -6.43 4.87 35.12
C PHE A 726 -7.27 5.51 36.24
N GLU A 727 -7.87 4.68 37.12
CA GLU A 727 -8.71 5.16 38.22
C GLU A 727 -7.91 5.87 39.33
N THR A 728 -6.76 5.33 39.73
CA THR A 728 -6.01 5.80 40.91
C THR A 728 -4.73 6.57 40.61
N ALA A 729 -4.27 6.57 39.35
CA ALA A 729 -2.96 7.07 38.92
C ALA A 729 -1.74 6.45 39.65
N MET A 730 -1.92 5.39 40.43
CA MET A 730 -0.81 4.67 41.05
C MET A 730 -0.03 3.88 39.98
N SER A 731 1.29 4.02 39.97
CA SER A 731 2.21 3.15 39.24
C SER A 731 2.79 2.06 40.14
N HIS A 732 3.28 0.98 39.52
CA HIS A 732 4.26 0.09 40.12
C HIS A 732 5.24 -0.40 39.06
N VAL A 733 6.51 -0.53 39.43
CA VAL A 733 7.53 -1.14 38.58
C VAL A 733 7.24 -2.64 38.47
N VAL A 734 6.90 -3.08 37.26
CA VAL A 734 6.71 -4.50 36.90
C VAL A 734 8.07 -5.16 36.71
N LYS A 735 9.01 -4.45 36.10
CA LYS A 735 10.36 -4.94 35.84
C LYS A 735 11.32 -3.78 35.63
N GLU A 736 12.54 -3.93 36.13
CA GLU A 736 13.69 -3.09 35.81
C GLU A 736 14.83 -4.02 35.42
N LEU A 737 15.50 -3.75 34.30
CA LEU A 737 16.56 -4.62 33.79
C LEU A 737 17.58 -3.85 32.94
N PRO A 738 18.87 -4.25 32.97
CA PRO A 738 19.82 -3.85 31.95
C PRO A 738 19.42 -4.47 30.60
N VAL A 739 19.59 -3.71 29.53
CA VAL A 739 19.25 -4.09 28.16
C VAL A 739 20.37 -3.70 27.21
N SER A 740 20.54 -4.48 26.15
CA SER A 740 21.37 -4.10 25.01
C SER A 740 20.68 -4.42 23.69
N CYS A 741 20.92 -3.61 22.67
CA CYS A 741 20.43 -3.84 21.31
C CYS A 741 21.52 -3.39 20.33
N GLN A 742 21.81 -4.23 19.34
CA GLN A 742 22.88 -3.96 18.38
C GLN A 742 22.56 -2.77 17.49
N ALA A 743 23.59 -2.16 16.93
CA ALA A 743 23.52 -1.25 15.80
C ALA A 743 22.59 -1.77 14.69
N VAL A 744 21.82 -0.88 14.06
CA VAL A 744 21.09 -1.11 12.80
C VAL A 744 20.12 -2.32 12.88
N SER A 745 19.51 -2.57 14.05
CA SER A 745 18.79 -3.80 14.37
C SER A 745 17.44 -3.59 15.10
N SER A 746 16.77 -4.69 15.47
CA SER A 746 15.69 -4.71 16.45
C SER A 746 15.77 -5.99 17.27
N LYS A 747 15.33 -5.97 18.53
CA LYS A 747 15.52 -7.08 19.47
C LYS A 747 14.45 -7.11 20.56
N CYS A 748 13.86 -8.28 20.81
CA CYS A 748 13.07 -8.53 22.02
C CYS A 748 14.00 -8.52 23.24
N VAL A 749 13.76 -7.62 24.20
CA VAL A 749 14.59 -7.45 25.40
C VAL A 749 13.88 -7.87 26.69
N ALA A 750 12.55 -7.91 26.69
CA ALA A 750 11.78 -8.45 27.80
C ALA A 750 10.50 -9.16 27.29
N SER A 751 10.15 -10.25 27.96
CA SER A 751 8.81 -10.84 27.90
C SER A 751 8.25 -11.03 29.32
N TYR A 752 6.93 -10.93 29.48
CA TYR A 752 6.23 -11.14 30.75
C TYR A 752 4.76 -11.57 30.55
N GLU A 753 4.21 -12.30 31.52
CA GLU A 753 2.79 -12.69 31.55
C GLU A 753 1.93 -11.49 32.00
N GLY A 754 1.66 -10.53 31.11
CA GLY A 754 0.86 -9.34 31.44
C GLY A 754 -0.52 -9.65 32.01
N ALA A 755 -1.14 -10.78 31.63
CA ALA A 755 -2.39 -11.25 32.23
C ALA A 755 -2.26 -11.61 33.74
N ALA A 756 -1.06 -11.97 34.21
CA ALA A 756 -0.75 -12.19 35.62
C ALA A 756 -0.41 -10.86 36.33
N GLU A 757 0.34 -9.95 35.69
CA GLU A 757 0.66 -8.64 36.28
C GLU A 757 -0.59 -7.75 36.44
N LEU A 758 -1.46 -7.70 35.42
CA LEU A 758 -2.79 -7.09 35.46
C LEU A 758 -3.72 -7.72 36.52
N ALA A 759 -3.44 -8.94 36.97
CA ALA A 759 -4.17 -9.60 38.05
C ALA A 759 -3.53 -9.42 39.44
N ARG A 760 -2.25 -9.01 39.51
CA ARG A 760 -1.56 -8.61 40.75
C ARG A 760 -1.88 -7.17 41.13
N SER A 761 -2.15 -6.30 40.14
CA SER A 761 -2.77 -5.00 40.38
C SER A 761 -4.14 -5.19 41.04
N ALA A 762 -4.24 -4.88 42.34
CA ALA A 762 -5.24 -5.45 43.25
C ALA A 762 -6.69 -4.95 43.08
N THR A 763 -7.04 -4.29 41.97
CA THR A 763 -8.38 -3.71 41.75
C THR A 763 -9.02 -4.04 40.39
N VAL A 764 -8.30 -4.07 39.26
CA VAL A 764 -8.93 -4.37 37.95
C VAL A 764 -7.98 -4.99 36.92
N LYS A 765 -8.43 -6.10 36.32
CA LYS A 765 -7.82 -6.74 35.14
C LYS A 765 -7.86 -5.89 33.84
N HIS A 766 -8.62 -4.79 33.85
CA HIS A 766 -9.01 -4.01 32.67
C HIS A 766 -8.91 -2.48 32.89
N ASP A 767 -8.16 -2.01 33.89
CA ASP A 767 -8.07 -0.57 34.23
C ASP A 767 -6.62 -0.09 34.42
N ALA A 768 -5.71 -0.61 33.61
CA ALA A 768 -4.30 -0.25 33.69
C ALA A 768 -3.64 -0.26 32.31
N PHE A 769 -2.53 0.47 32.20
CA PHE A 769 -1.71 0.57 31.00
C PHE A 769 -0.23 0.57 31.35
N PHE A 770 0.60 0.08 30.43
CA PHE A 770 2.04 -0.02 30.64
C PHE A 770 2.74 1.23 30.13
N THR A 771 3.81 1.65 30.81
CA THR A 771 4.79 2.61 30.28
C THR A 771 6.18 2.01 30.34
N HIS A 772 6.94 2.21 29.28
CA HIS A 772 8.32 1.76 29.14
C HIS A 772 9.22 3.00 29.13
N THR A 773 10.30 2.98 29.91
CA THR A 773 11.31 4.04 29.93
C THR A 773 12.68 3.41 29.73
N LEU A 774 13.34 3.74 28.61
CA LEU A 774 14.72 3.35 28.33
C LEU A 774 15.67 4.50 28.69
N ARG A 775 16.63 4.22 29.57
CA ARG A 775 17.73 5.13 29.91
C ARG A 775 19.04 4.63 29.33
N ILE A 776 19.80 5.52 28.70
CA ILE A 776 21.19 5.29 28.29
C ILE A 776 22.03 6.35 28.99
N ARG A 777 23.11 5.94 29.68
CA ARG A 777 23.97 6.84 30.47
C ARG A 777 23.18 7.75 31.45
N ASN A 778 22.10 7.19 32.03
CA ASN A 778 21.10 7.85 32.90
C ASN A 778 20.16 8.87 32.23
N GLU A 779 20.31 9.17 30.94
CA GLU A 779 19.38 10.02 30.19
C GLU A 779 18.24 9.20 29.58
N VAL A 780 17.00 9.69 29.65
CA VAL A 780 15.84 9.04 29.04
C VAL A 780 15.86 9.25 27.53
N VAL A 781 16.17 8.20 26.77
CA VAL A 781 16.30 8.27 25.30
C VAL A 781 15.02 7.88 24.56
N ALA A 782 14.17 7.05 25.17
CA ALA A 782 12.92 6.61 24.59
C ALA A 782 11.89 6.26 25.68
N THR A 783 10.63 6.62 25.42
CA THR A 783 9.47 6.28 26.26
C THR A 783 8.31 5.84 25.40
N SER A 784 7.54 4.83 25.83
CA SER A 784 6.31 4.44 25.14
C SER A 784 5.25 3.87 26.08
N GLU A 785 4.02 4.33 25.90
CA GLU A 785 2.81 3.79 26.51
C GLU A 785 2.19 2.68 25.65
N TYR A 786 1.56 1.71 26.32
CA TYR A 786 0.83 0.62 25.68
C TYR A 786 -0.48 0.30 26.44
N PHE A 787 -1.57 0.16 25.68
CA PHE A 787 -2.93 -0.01 26.20
C PHE A 787 -3.42 -1.46 25.94
N PRO A 788 -3.50 -2.33 26.97
CA PRO A 788 -3.88 -3.74 26.81
C PRO A 788 -5.37 -3.95 26.52
N ASP A 789 -6.21 -2.94 26.78
CA ASP A 789 -7.66 -3.04 26.60
C ASP A 789 -8.26 -1.77 25.99
N SER A 790 -9.47 -1.91 25.46
CA SER A 790 -10.22 -0.80 24.87
C SER A 790 -10.75 0.15 25.95
N PHE A 791 -10.74 1.46 25.64
CA PHE A 791 -11.20 2.51 26.54
C PHE A 791 -12.72 2.49 26.80
N ASP A 792 -13.46 1.61 26.13
CA ASP A 792 -14.85 1.28 26.49
C ASP A 792 -14.97 0.62 27.87
N LYS A 793 -13.94 -0.14 28.31
CA LYS A 793 -13.91 -0.89 29.58
C LYS A 793 -13.25 -0.16 30.74
N VAL A 794 -12.34 0.77 30.47
CA VAL A 794 -11.53 1.45 31.50
C VAL A 794 -12.31 2.57 32.20
N ARG A 795 -11.92 2.89 33.44
CA ARG A 795 -12.48 3.93 34.31
C ARG A 795 -11.61 5.18 34.30
N LEU A 796 -11.60 5.86 33.15
CA LEU A 796 -10.99 7.19 33.04
C LEU A 796 -11.67 8.16 34.02
N GLN A 797 -10.90 8.72 34.96
CA GLN A 797 -11.40 9.79 35.82
C GLN A 797 -11.59 11.09 35.03
N PRO A 798 -12.58 11.94 35.38
CA PRO A 798 -12.64 13.31 34.89
C PRO A 798 -11.34 14.04 35.22
N VAL A 799 -10.77 14.71 34.21
CA VAL A 799 -9.48 15.40 34.33
C VAL A 799 -9.62 16.88 33.98
N THR A 800 -8.83 17.72 34.66
CA THR A 800 -8.57 19.12 34.33
C THR A 800 -7.11 19.25 33.92
N ILE A 801 -6.86 19.68 32.69
CA ILE A 801 -5.51 20.01 32.21
C ILE A 801 -5.35 21.53 32.28
N LYS A 802 -4.22 22.02 32.79
CA LYS A 802 -3.96 23.45 33.01
C LYS A 802 -2.60 23.85 32.45
N ILE A 803 -2.56 25.02 31.84
CA ILE A 803 -1.32 25.73 31.53
C ILE A 803 -0.87 26.41 32.83
N SER A 804 0.13 25.84 33.51
CA SER A 804 0.65 26.41 34.77
C SER A 804 1.64 27.56 34.53
N ASN A 805 2.19 27.64 33.32
CA ASN A 805 3.10 28.69 32.86
C ASN A 805 3.18 28.67 31.32
N ALA A 806 3.45 29.83 30.71
CA ALA A 806 3.59 29.98 29.26
C ALA A 806 4.67 31.04 28.96
N ARG A 807 5.60 30.71 28.05
CA ARG A 807 6.84 31.47 27.84
C ARG A 807 7.14 31.60 26.36
N ALA A 808 7.06 32.83 25.83
CA ALA A 808 7.51 33.12 24.47
C ALA A 808 9.04 33.11 24.40
N SER A 809 9.58 32.51 23.33
CA SER A 809 11.01 32.47 23.02
C SER A 809 11.25 32.99 21.60
N ARG A 810 12.48 33.47 21.38
CA ARG A 810 12.96 33.94 20.08
C ARG A 810 14.38 33.42 19.88
N SER A 811 14.59 32.67 18.82
CA SER A 811 15.91 32.14 18.44
C SER A 811 16.32 32.66 17.05
N GLY A 812 17.57 32.42 16.66
CA GLY A 812 18.12 32.89 15.39
C GLY A 812 18.98 34.14 15.48
N THR A 813 20.06 34.17 14.70
CA THR A 813 21.08 35.26 14.69
C THR A 813 20.98 36.19 13.48
N SER A 814 20.06 35.93 12.55
CA SER A 814 19.83 36.70 11.33
C SER A 814 18.36 37.12 11.25
N PRO A 815 18.01 38.33 10.76
CA PRO A 815 16.63 38.76 10.57
C PRO A 815 15.78 37.83 9.69
N LEU A 816 16.42 37.05 8.80
CA LEU A 816 15.79 36.10 7.89
C LEU A 816 15.69 34.67 8.45
N ALA A 817 16.16 34.44 9.68
CA ALA A 817 16.19 33.13 10.33
C ALA A 817 15.76 33.22 11.79
N VAL A 818 14.79 34.08 12.10
CA VAL A 818 14.22 34.24 13.43
C VAL A 818 13.06 33.27 13.61
N GLU A 819 13.21 32.24 14.44
CA GLU A 819 12.07 31.44 14.87
C GLU A 819 11.41 32.09 16.09
N TYR A 820 10.08 32.13 16.07
CA TYR A 820 9.24 32.48 17.22
C TYR A 820 8.53 31.24 17.73
N ALA A 821 8.56 31.03 19.03
CA ALA A 821 7.93 29.89 19.66
C ALA A 821 7.35 30.25 21.04
N ILE A 822 6.40 29.45 21.52
CA ILE A 822 5.86 29.57 22.88
C ILE A 822 5.91 28.21 23.57
N THR A 823 6.62 28.12 24.68
CA THR A 823 6.64 26.93 25.54
C THR A 823 5.51 26.99 26.56
N PHE A 824 4.69 25.94 26.62
CA PHE A 824 3.62 25.74 27.59
C PHE A 824 4.03 24.67 28.60
N ASP A 825 3.83 24.97 29.88
CA ASP A 825 4.02 24.04 30.99
C ASP A 825 2.64 23.48 31.35
N LEU A 826 2.41 22.19 31.07
CA LEU A 826 1.11 21.52 31.23
C LEU A 826 1.11 20.58 32.43
N GLU A 827 0.05 20.66 33.23
CA GLU A 827 -0.21 19.81 34.39
C GLU A 827 -1.65 19.27 34.36
N ALA A 828 -1.83 18.03 34.85
CA ALA A 828 -3.13 17.39 35.00
C ALA A 828 -3.36 16.95 36.46
N ASP A 829 -4.63 16.91 36.89
CA ASP A 829 -5.05 16.43 38.22
C ASP A 829 -5.39 14.93 38.26
N ALA A 830 -5.53 14.29 37.09
CA ALA A 830 -5.69 12.85 36.90
C ALA A 830 -4.93 12.39 35.63
N VAL A 831 -4.95 11.09 35.32
CA VAL A 831 -4.34 10.56 34.09
C VAL A 831 -5.11 11.06 32.86
N ALA A 832 -4.56 12.00 32.11
CA ALA A 832 -5.13 12.44 30.84
C ALA A 832 -4.59 11.60 29.68
N VAL A 833 -5.48 11.13 28.79
CA VAL A 833 -5.12 10.28 27.64
C VAL A 833 -5.42 11.02 26.33
N PHE A 834 -4.53 10.89 25.34
CA PHE A 834 -4.61 11.57 24.04
C PHE A 834 -4.80 13.09 24.18
N VAL A 835 -4.02 13.72 25.05
CA VAL A 835 -4.03 15.18 25.28
C VAL A 835 -3.75 15.90 23.98
N TRP A 836 -4.74 16.64 23.50
CA TRP A 836 -4.71 17.30 22.20
C TRP A 836 -4.88 18.81 22.37
N LEU A 837 -3.84 19.52 21.95
CA LEU A 837 -3.71 20.97 21.95
C LEU A 837 -4.08 21.50 20.55
N GLU A 838 -4.90 22.54 20.51
CA GLU A 838 -5.27 23.24 19.28
C GLU A 838 -5.09 24.74 19.48
N PHE A 839 -4.17 25.33 18.74
CA PHE A 839 -3.99 26.79 18.69
C PHE A 839 -5.06 27.42 17.78
N ASP A 840 -5.50 28.63 18.14
CA ASP A 840 -6.35 29.53 17.34
C ASP A 840 -5.81 29.67 15.90
N ASP A 841 -6.68 29.54 14.90
CA ASP A 841 -6.32 29.43 13.49
C ASP A 841 -5.88 30.74 12.82
N ARG A 842 -5.90 31.87 13.55
CA ARG A 842 -5.21 33.10 13.12
C ARG A 842 -3.70 32.98 13.16
N TYR A 843 -3.15 32.03 13.92
CA TYR A 843 -1.72 31.81 14.08
C TYR A 843 -1.37 30.42 13.55
N GLN A 844 -0.57 30.36 12.48
CA GLN A 844 -0.24 29.10 11.80
C GLN A 844 1.11 28.54 12.27
N GLY A 845 1.17 27.23 12.46
CA GLY A 845 2.24 26.57 13.20
C GLY A 845 1.88 25.19 13.74
N ARG A 846 2.82 24.55 14.45
CA ARG A 846 2.67 23.21 15.05
C ARG A 846 3.21 23.13 16.47
N PHE A 847 2.72 22.17 17.25
CA PHE A 847 3.30 21.83 18.55
C PHE A 847 4.53 20.92 18.39
N SER A 848 5.38 20.84 19.41
CA SER A 848 6.57 19.98 19.44
C SER A 848 6.22 18.50 19.69
N ASP A 849 5.12 18.26 20.42
CA ASP A 849 4.50 16.98 20.73
C ASP A 849 2.99 17.22 20.96
N ASN A 850 2.15 16.25 20.63
CA ASN A 850 0.70 16.31 20.82
C ASN A 850 0.11 14.87 20.89
N GLY A 851 -1.13 14.74 21.34
CA GLY A 851 -1.82 13.45 21.50
C GLY A 851 -1.22 12.54 22.58
N PHE A 852 -0.43 13.07 23.52
CA PHE A 852 0.31 12.29 24.52
C PHE A 852 -0.54 11.90 25.75
N VAL A 853 -0.02 10.98 26.57
CA VAL A 853 -0.51 10.75 27.94
C VAL A 853 0.15 11.76 28.89
N LEU A 854 -0.60 12.26 29.86
CA LEU A 854 -0.09 13.10 30.95
C LEU A 854 -0.53 12.51 32.30
N LEU A 855 0.45 12.07 33.09
CA LEU A 855 0.25 11.57 34.45
C LEU A 855 0.12 12.75 35.44
N PRO A 856 -0.69 12.63 36.50
CA PRO A 856 -0.80 13.67 37.51
C PRO A 856 0.50 13.84 38.29
N GLY A 857 0.83 15.08 38.63
CA GLY A 857 2.11 15.44 39.26
C GLY A 857 3.31 15.52 38.31
N MET A 858 3.20 15.02 37.07
CA MET A 858 4.18 15.32 36.02
C MET A 858 3.88 16.66 35.35
N LYS A 859 4.94 17.41 35.02
CA LYS A 859 4.85 18.57 34.12
C LYS A 859 5.26 18.15 32.72
N LYS A 860 4.45 18.47 31.71
CA LYS A 860 4.78 18.28 30.30
C LYS A 860 5.06 19.63 29.66
N PHE A 861 6.26 19.79 29.10
CA PHE A 861 6.62 20.96 28.32
C PHE A 861 6.28 20.71 26.85
N VAL A 862 5.57 21.65 26.23
CA VAL A 862 5.22 21.59 24.80
C VAL A 862 5.48 22.96 24.18
N GLU A 863 6.25 23.00 23.11
CA GLU A 863 6.53 24.22 22.36
C GLU A 863 5.58 24.34 21.16
N TYR A 864 4.97 25.51 20.93
CA TYR A 864 4.30 25.84 19.68
C TYR A 864 5.22 26.69 18.81
N LYS A 865 5.61 26.18 17.64
CA LYS A 865 6.42 26.88 16.63
C LYS A 865 5.52 27.47 15.56
N LEU A 866 5.70 28.75 15.26
CA LEU A 866 4.94 29.46 14.22
C LEU A 866 5.66 29.43 12.87
N TRP A 867 4.90 29.51 11.79
CA TRP A 867 5.43 29.57 10.42
C TRP A 867 5.67 31.01 9.91
N ASP A 868 5.15 32.01 10.61
CA ASP A 868 5.36 33.43 10.32
C ASP A 868 5.65 34.23 11.60
N SER A 869 5.90 35.53 11.44
CA SER A 869 6.24 36.44 12.54
C SER A 869 5.06 37.19 13.16
N THR A 870 3.80 36.78 12.91
CA THR A 870 2.59 37.41 13.49
C THR A 870 2.55 37.34 15.02
N LEU A 871 3.40 36.52 15.65
CA LEU A 871 3.57 36.50 17.10
C LEU A 871 4.02 37.85 17.69
N PHE A 872 4.54 38.79 16.90
CA PHE A 872 4.81 40.16 17.38
C PHE A 872 3.55 40.81 17.99
N ASP A 873 2.40 40.66 17.34
CA ASP A 873 1.12 41.21 17.81
C ASP A 873 0.63 40.52 19.11
N LEU A 874 0.96 39.24 19.30
CA LEU A 874 0.67 38.48 20.52
C LEU A 874 1.63 38.81 21.67
N MET A 875 2.90 39.08 21.37
CA MET A 875 3.94 39.36 22.38
C MET A 875 3.87 40.78 22.94
N GLU A 876 3.34 41.75 22.20
CA GLU A 876 3.06 43.09 22.73
C GLU A 876 1.82 43.14 23.65
N MET A 877 0.96 42.12 23.61
CA MET A 877 -0.16 41.98 24.55
C MET A 877 0.30 41.48 25.92
N THR A 878 0.53 42.39 26.87
CA THR A 878 0.96 42.09 28.25
C THR A 878 -0.08 41.35 29.12
N SER A 879 -1.09 40.71 28.52
CA SER A 879 -2.19 40.03 29.23
C SER A 879 -2.89 38.94 28.39
N VAL A 880 -2.15 38.16 27.58
CA VAL A 880 -2.72 37.01 26.86
C VAL A 880 -3.25 35.97 27.85
N LYS A 881 -4.55 35.66 27.77
CA LYS A 881 -5.15 34.51 28.44
C LYS A 881 -5.01 33.28 27.53
N TRP A 882 -4.12 32.36 27.88
CA TRP A 882 -3.85 31.21 27.03
C TRP A 882 -5.06 30.28 26.86
N ASP A 883 -5.94 30.20 27.87
CA ASP A 883 -7.20 29.43 27.79
C ASP A 883 -8.22 30.01 26.77
N GLU A 884 -8.03 31.25 26.29
CA GLU A 884 -8.84 31.88 25.23
C GLU A 884 -8.19 31.76 23.83
N VAL A 885 -6.96 31.24 23.74
CA VAL A 885 -6.16 31.12 22.49
C VAL A 885 -5.81 29.66 22.18
N ILE A 886 -5.77 28.80 23.19
CA ILE A 886 -5.43 27.37 23.07
C ILE A 886 -6.58 26.55 23.65
N ARG A 887 -7.16 25.72 22.79
CA ARG A 887 -8.11 24.71 23.20
C ARG A 887 -7.36 23.45 23.59
N ILE A 888 -7.63 22.94 24.79
CA ILE A 888 -7.10 21.67 25.29
C ILE A 888 -8.26 20.68 25.41
N ARG A 889 -8.07 19.46 24.91
CA ARG A 889 -9.01 18.35 25.07
C ARG A 889 -8.28 17.02 25.32
N SER A 890 -8.97 16.09 25.97
CA SER A 890 -8.52 14.72 26.23
C SER A 890 -9.56 13.70 25.78
N LEU A 891 -9.21 12.41 25.82
CA LEU A 891 -10.16 11.32 25.54
C LEU A 891 -11.35 11.36 26.51
N GLN A 892 -11.15 11.80 27.75
CA GLN A 892 -12.23 12.00 28.70
C GLN A 892 -13.22 13.06 28.23
N ASP A 893 -12.76 14.17 27.66
CA ASP A 893 -13.64 15.22 27.15
C ASP A 893 -14.45 14.74 25.94
N ALA A 894 -13.84 13.95 25.07
CA ALA A 894 -14.51 13.30 23.94
C ALA A 894 -15.43 12.13 24.33
N GLN A 895 -15.44 11.72 25.61
CA GLN A 895 -16.36 10.70 26.14
C GLN A 895 -17.31 11.23 27.23
N LYS A 896 -17.31 12.54 27.51
CA LYS A 896 -18.32 13.24 28.35
C LYS A 896 -19.65 13.40 27.60
N TRP A 897 -20.25 12.29 27.21
CA TRP A 897 -21.60 12.23 26.65
C TRP A 897 -22.62 12.42 27.78
N ASP A 898 -23.43 13.48 27.74
CA ASP A 898 -24.49 13.68 28.73
C ASP A 898 -25.58 12.60 28.57
N VAL A 899 -25.67 11.71 29.55
CA VAL A 899 -26.43 10.44 29.44
C VAL A 899 -27.95 10.65 29.55
N GLY A 900 -28.42 11.90 29.64
CA GLY A 900 -29.82 12.28 29.74
C GLY A 900 -30.73 11.78 28.61
N CYS A 901 -30.19 11.53 27.40
CA CYS A 901 -30.98 11.09 26.24
C CYS A 901 -30.95 9.57 25.94
N SER A 902 -30.10 8.78 26.61
CA SER A 902 -29.97 7.34 26.32
C SER A 902 -30.01 6.42 27.56
N GLY A 903 -29.62 6.90 28.73
CA GLY A 903 -29.53 6.09 29.96
C GLY A 903 -30.69 6.25 30.95
N ASP A 904 -31.40 7.38 30.94
CA ASP A 904 -32.34 7.69 32.01
C ASP A 904 -33.65 6.87 31.95
N ARG A 905 -33.83 6.01 32.96
CA ARG A 905 -35.06 5.24 33.19
C ARG A 905 -36.27 6.12 33.51
N ALA A 906 -36.10 7.36 34.00
CA ALA A 906 -37.21 8.29 34.19
C ALA A 906 -37.67 8.90 32.87
N TYR A 907 -36.76 9.37 32.01
CA TYR A 907 -37.07 9.81 30.65
C TYR A 907 -37.73 8.70 29.81
N GLN A 908 -37.18 7.48 29.81
CA GLN A 908 -37.82 6.35 29.11
C GLN A 908 -39.21 6.01 29.66
N LYS A 909 -39.42 6.08 30.99
CA LYS A 909 -40.76 5.91 31.60
C LYS A 909 -41.72 7.01 31.14
N LYS A 910 -41.27 8.27 31.10
CA LYS A 910 -42.06 9.42 30.68
C LYS A 910 -42.43 9.33 29.19
N ALA A 911 -41.47 9.03 28.31
CA ALA A 911 -41.70 8.82 26.88
C ALA A 911 -42.64 7.63 26.59
N CYS A 912 -42.58 6.55 27.38
CA CYS A 912 -43.54 5.45 27.30
C CYS A 912 -44.94 5.84 27.81
N ALA A 913 -45.04 6.63 28.89
CA ALA A 913 -46.31 7.09 29.45
C ALA A 913 -47.02 8.10 28.52
N GLU A 914 -46.25 8.92 27.81
CA GLU A 914 -46.71 9.85 26.78
C GLU A 914 -46.84 9.20 25.38
N GLY A 915 -46.67 7.88 25.27
CA GLY A 915 -46.88 7.11 24.03
C GLY A 915 -45.87 7.37 22.89
N ARG A 916 -44.81 8.15 23.13
CA ARG A 916 -43.86 8.60 22.10
C ARG A 916 -42.88 7.51 21.64
N VAL A 917 -42.66 6.47 22.45
CA VAL A 917 -41.78 5.34 22.13
C VAL A 917 -42.46 4.01 22.49
N ARG A 918 -42.46 3.04 21.57
CA ARG A 918 -42.88 1.66 21.85
C ARG A 918 -41.75 0.89 22.52
N LYS A 919 -42.05 0.12 23.57
CA LYS A 919 -41.11 -0.83 24.16
C LYS A 919 -40.74 -1.94 23.17
N SER A 920 -39.54 -1.89 22.61
CA SER A 920 -38.82 -3.12 22.26
C SER A 920 -38.34 -3.79 23.55
N LYS A 921 -38.32 -5.12 23.56
CA LYS A 921 -37.61 -5.94 24.55
C LYS A 921 -36.51 -6.70 23.83
N GLU A 922 -35.39 -6.06 23.53
CA GLU A 922 -34.11 -6.73 23.32
C GLU A 922 -33.03 -5.65 23.19
N ASN A 923 -31.98 -5.74 24.03
CA ASN A 923 -30.76 -4.95 23.91
C ASN A 923 -29.69 -5.90 23.35
N THR A 924 -29.64 -6.07 22.03
CA THR A 924 -28.68 -6.93 21.34
C THR A 924 -27.80 -6.09 20.42
N MET A 925 -26.57 -5.84 20.90
CA MET A 925 -25.56 -5.01 20.22
C MET A 925 -25.00 -5.65 18.92
N THR A 926 -25.42 -6.88 18.63
CA THR A 926 -25.06 -7.70 17.46
C THR A 926 -25.63 -7.19 16.15
N ASP A 927 -26.81 -6.58 16.17
CA ASP A 927 -27.66 -6.57 14.97
C ASP A 927 -27.13 -5.58 13.93
N TRP A 928 -26.53 -4.46 14.36
CA TRP A 928 -25.82 -3.54 13.46
C TRP A 928 -24.48 -4.10 12.94
N GLN A 929 -23.77 -4.92 13.73
CA GLN A 929 -22.57 -5.62 13.25
C GLN A 929 -22.90 -6.74 12.26
N LEU A 930 -24.11 -7.31 12.33
CA LEU A 930 -24.62 -8.22 11.33
C LEU A 930 -25.08 -7.46 10.08
N ILE A 931 -25.81 -6.35 10.23
CA ILE A 931 -26.25 -5.50 9.10
C ILE A 931 -25.06 -5.02 8.26
N THR A 932 -23.96 -4.54 8.87
CA THR A 932 -22.78 -4.12 8.11
C THR A 932 -22.01 -5.29 7.51
N ARG A 933 -21.89 -6.43 8.20
CA ARG A 933 -21.22 -7.62 7.64
C ARG A 933 -22.02 -8.28 6.52
N ASP A 934 -23.34 -8.23 6.56
CA ASP A 934 -24.20 -8.84 5.54
C ASP A 934 -24.48 -7.89 4.37
N SER A 935 -24.48 -6.56 4.57
CA SER A 935 -24.43 -5.61 3.45
C SER A 935 -23.12 -5.75 2.66
N ILE A 936 -21.98 -5.87 3.35
CA ILE A 936 -20.67 -6.14 2.72
C ILE A 936 -20.68 -7.47 1.92
N LYS A 937 -21.35 -8.52 2.41
CA LYS A 937 -21.48 -9.80 1.67
C LYS A 937 -22.40 -9.72 0.46
N CYS A 938 -23.46 -8.91 0.51
CA CYS A 938 -24.41 -8.83 -0.61
C CYS A 938 -23.76 -8.28 -1.90
N GLU A 939 -22.75 -7.43 -1.79
CA GLU A 939 -22.14 -6.79 -2.95
C GLU A 939 -21.26 -7.74 -3.80
N GLU A 940 -20.66 -8.77 -3.21
CA GLU A 940 -19.89 -9.79 -3.95
C GLU A 940 -20.77 -10.53 -4.99
N ALA A 941 -22.10 -10.57 -4.79
CA ALA A 941 -23.06 -11.13 -5.74
C ALA A 941 -23.53 -10.14 -6.83
N CYS A 942 -23.33 -8.82 -6.65
CA CYS A 942 -23.84 -7.81 -7.58
C CYS A 942 -22.88 -7.49 -8.73
N TYR A 943 -21.62 -7.92 -8.68
CA TYR A 943 -20.64 -7.71 -9.76
C TYR A 943 -20.84 -8.61 -10.99
N THR A 944 -21.79 -9.55 -10.98
CA THR A 944 -21.81 -10.66 -11.96
C THR A 944 -22.88 -10.62 -13.06
N ASP A 945 -23.79 -9.64 -13.09
CA ASP A 945 -24.89 -9.59 -14.10
C ASP A 945 -24.99 -8.25 -14.85
N PRO A 946 -24.59 -8.19 -16.14
CA PRO A 946 -24.71 -7.00 -16.99
C PRO A 946 -26.07 -6.88 -17.72
N SER A 947 -27.08 -7.70 -17.40
CA SER A 947 -28.36 -7.73 -18.12
C SER A 947 -29.44 -6.76 -17.59
N ALA A 948 -29.18 -6.07 -16.47
CA ALA A 948 -30.12 -5.16 -15.79
C ALA A 948 -30.38 -3.82 -16.52
N LYS A 949 -30.85 -3.89 -17.78
CA LYS A 949 -31.47 -2.75 -18.46
C LYS A 949 -32.95 -2.66 -18.07
N ASP A 950 -33.27 -1.71 -17.20
CA ASP A 950 -34.47 -0.84 -17.23
C ASP A 950 -34.67 -0.16 -15.87
N CYS A 951 -34.16 1.06 -15.71
CA CYS A 951 -34.41 1.93 -14.55
C CYS A 951 -34.28 3.44 -14.88
N GLU A 952 -34.87 3.87 -16.00
CA GLU A 952 -35.11 5.31 -16.25
C GLU A 952 -36.29 5.81 -15.39
N ALA A 953 -36.03 6.22 -14.14
CA ALA A 953 -36.83 7.23 -13.41
C ALA A 953 -36.22 7.52 -12.02
N GLY A 954 -35.86 8.78 -11.75
CA GLY A 954 -35.40 9.20 -10.43
C GLY A 954 -36.54 9.34 -9.41
N ILE A 955 -36.88 8.27 -8.68
CA ILE A 955 -37.75 8.34 -7.50
C ILE A 955 -37.13 7.52 -6.35
N CYS A 956 -36.88 8.16 -5.21
CA CYS A 956 -36.31 7.52 -4.02
C CYS A 956 -37.35 6.61 -3.32
N PRO A 957 -37.09 5.30 -3.09
CA PRO A 957 -38.04 4.37 -2.49
C PRO A 957 -38.08 4.43 -0.95
N SER A 958 -38.06 5.62 -0.35
CA SER A 958 -38.12 5.82 1.11
C SER A 958 -39.52 5.61 1.72
N HIS A 959 -40.55 5.32 0.90
CA HIS A 959 -41.94 5.64 1.25
C HIS A 959 -42.94 4.45 1.32
N HIS A 960 -42.48 3.20 1.47
CA HIS A 960 -43.38 2.01 1.54
C HIS A 960 -43.25 1.11 2.79
N LEU A 961 -42.64 1.57 3.88
CA LEU A 961 -42.42 0.77 5.09
C LEU A 961 -43.51 0.85 6.19
N ARG A 962 -44.76 1.24 5.89
CA ARG A 962 -45.81 1.48 6.91
C ARG A 962 -47.15 0.75 6.80
N GLU A 963 -47.48 0.13 5.67
CA GLU A 963 -48.79 -0.56 5.51
C GLU A 963 -48.67 -1.98 4.95
N ARG A 964 -48.69 -2.98 5.85
CA ARG A 964 -49.27 -4.33 5.64
C ARG A 964 -49.20 -5.19 6.92
N ILE A 965 -50.03 -4.85 7.90
CA ILE A 965 -50.46 -5.79 8.95
C ILE A 965 -51.97 -5.99 8.76
N HIS A 966 -52.40 -7.26 8.78
CA HIS A 966 -53.77 -7.74 8.55
C HIS A 966 -54.39 -7.43 7.17
N THR A 967 -54.46 -8.45 6.31
CA THR A 967 -55.73 -9.18 6.04
C THR A 967 -55.38 -10.56 5.46
N THR A 968 -56.31 -11.51 5.53
CA THR A 968 -56.05 -12.95 5.52
C THR A 968 -56.54 -13.64 4.23
N LYS A 969 -55.81 -14.67 3.76
CA LYS A 969 -56.23 -15.72 2.80
C LYS A 969 -56.64 -15.27 1.38
N LEU A 970 -55.73 -15.44 0.40
CA LEU A 970 -55.79 -16.50 -0.64
C LEU A 970 -54.97 -16.15 -1.90
N LEU A 971 -53.79 -16.77 -2.04
CA LEU A 971 -53.30 -17.41 -3.26
C LEU A 971 -52.09 -18.29 -2.88
N ALA A 972 -51.73 -19.27 -3.72
CA ALA A 972 -50.93 -20.42 -3.29
C ALA A 972 -49.46 -20.39 -3.73
N ILE A 973 -48.71 -21.40 -3.24
CA ILE A 973 -47.33 -21.81 -3.61
C ILE A 973 -46.18 -21.12 -2.83
N ARG A 974 -45.27 -21.96 -2.31
CA ARG A 974 -43.95 -21.67 -1.68
C ARG A 974 -43.91 -20.81 -0.40
N ARG A 975 -44.14 -21.46 0.75
CA ARG A 975 -43.07 -21.82 1.73
C ARG A 975 -43.62 -22.48 3.00
N TRP A 976 -43.14 -23.70 3.28
CA TRP A 976 -42.92 -24.35 4.59
C TRP A 976 -42.30 -25.74 4.29
N TRP A 977 -41.48 -26.37 5.14
CA TRP A 977 -41.15 -26.02 6.52
C TRP A 977 -39.69 -26.35 6.92
N SER A 978 -39.29 -25.84 8.08
CA SER A 978 -38.21 -26.37 8.93
C SER A 978 -38.84 -27.16 10.09
N SER A 979 -38.05 -27.71 11.01
CA SER A 979 -38.48 -28.53 12.18
C SER A 979 -38.67 -30.04 11.88
N PRO A 980 -38.47 -30.94 12.86
CA PRO A 980 -38.29 -32.38 12.62
C PRO A 980 -39.56 -33.23 12.81
N SER A 981 -39.41 -34.52 12.53
CA SER A 981 -40.27 -35.64 12.97
C SER A 981 -41.79 -35.48 12.77
N ASN A 982 -42.29 -35.99 11.66
CA ASN A 982 -43.35 -37.01 11.74
C ASN A 982 -43.34 -37.94 10.52
N GLU A 983 -43.93 -39.12 10.70
CA GLU A 983 -43.92 -40.21 9.73
C GLU A 983 -45.04 -40.11 8.66
N ALA A 984 -45.06 -41.11 7.77
CA ALA A 984 -46.21 -41.54 6.97
C ALA A 984 -46.74 -40.59 5.87
N THR A 985 -46.19 -40.73 4.65
CA THR A 985 -46.86 -41.20 3.40
C THR A 985 -46.02 -40.76 2.20
N THR A 986 -45.81 -41.52 1.12
CA THR A 986 -46.27 -42.88 0.72
C THR A 986 -45.09 -43.47 -0.07
N ASP A 987 -44.47 -44.58 0.33
CA ASP A 987 -44.99 -45.95 0.21
C ASP A 987 -45.58 -46.26 -1.18
N ARG A 988 -44.69 -46.46 -2.17
CA ARG A 988 -44.88 -47.31 -3.39
C ARG A 988 -43.68 -47.37 -4.36
N PHE A 989 -42.46 -47.64 -3.89
CA PHE A 989 -41.40 -48.18 -4.79
C PHE A 989 -40.40 -49.17 -4.12
N ASP A 990 -40.51 -49.43 -2.82
CA ASP A 990 -39.47 -50.11 -2.04
C ASP A 990 -39.35 -51.64 -2.22
N GLN A 991 -40.40 -52.35 -2.61
CA GLN A 991 -40.35 -53.83 -2.66
C GLN A 991 -39.39 -54.40 -3.72
N ALA A 992 -39.00 -53.64 -4.75
CA ALA A 992 -37.94 -54.05 -5.65
C ALA A 992 -36.53 -53.80 -5.05
N PHE A 993 -36.38 -52.67 -4.36
CA PHE A 993 -35.10 -52.18 -3.84
C PHE A 993 -34.67 -52.94 -2.57
N LEU A 994 -35.59 -53.17 -1.63
CA LEU A 994 -35.31 -53.88 -0.37
C LEU A 994 -34.94 -55.36 -0.56
N ASN A 995 -35.43 -56.01 -1.62
CA ASN A 995 -35.08 -57.40 -1.94
C ASN A 995 -33.65 -57.54 -2.51
N GLU A 996 -33.09 -56.52 -3.16
CA GLU A 996 -31.66 -56.47 -3.47
C GLU A 996 -30.82 -56.11 -2.24
N ILE A 997 -31.24 -55.10 -1.45
CA ILE A 997 -30.50 -54.66 -0.25
C ILE A 997 -30.34 -55.80 0.78
N THR A 998 -31.38 -56.60 0.98
CA THR A 998 -31.35 -57.76 1.90
C THR A 998 -30.31 -58.82 1.50
N LYS A 999 -29.95 -58.86 0.21
CA LYS A 999 -28.97 -59.77 -0.38
C LYS A 999 -27.52 -59.29 -0.17
N HIS A 1000 -27.31 -58.00 0.05
CA HIS A 1000 -25.97 -57.36 0.03
C HIS A 1000 -25.56 -56.58 1.29
N ARG A 1001 -26.42 -56.45 2.31
CA ARG A 1001 -26.08 -56.09 3.72
C ARG A 1001 -25.03 -54.96 3.90
N LEU A 1002 -25.43 -53.70 3.68
CA LEU A 1002 -24.68 -52.52 4.13
C LEU A 1002 -25.60 -51.54 4.88
N ILE A 1003 -25.04 -50.79 5.83
CA ILE A 1003 -25.74 -49.87 6.75
C ILE A 1003 -24.97 -48.54 6.78
N PHE A 1004 -25.70 -47.42 6.86
CA PHE A 1004 -25.15 -46.05 6.95
C PHE A 1004 -25.37 -45.43 8.34
N ALA A 1005 -24.61 -44.38 8.66
CA ALA A 1005 -24.78 -43.53 9.83
C ALA A 1005 -24.47 -42.05 9.50
N SER A 1006 -24.99 -41.11 10.30
CA SER A 1006 -24.97 -39.65 10.05
C SER A 1006 -24.48 -38.87 11.28
N PRO A 1007 -23.84 -37.68 11.14
CA PRO A 1007 -23.44 -36.83 12.25
C PRO A 1007 -24.38 -35.63 12.51
N SER A 1008 -25.01 -35.64 13.69
CA SER A 1008 -25.52 -34.49 14.46
C SER A 1008 -25.42 -34.92 15.96
N GLU A 1009 -25.36 -34.09 17.01
CA GLU A 1009 -25.83 -32.71 17.24
C GLU A 1009 -24.82 -31.88 18.11
N THR A 1010 -25.32 -30.91 18.90
CA THR A 1010 -24.58 -29.89 19.68
C THR A 1010 -24.46 -30.19 21.21
N ASN A 1011 -23.64 -29.36 21.90
CA ASN A 1011 -23.23 -29.47 23.31
C ASN A 1011 -24.34 -29.54 24.39
N SER A 1012 -24.11 -30.27 25.51
CA SER A 1012 -23.79 -29.65 26.83
C SER A 1012 -23.59 -30.58 28.07
N LYS A 1013 -22.56 -30.24 28.87
CA LYS A 1013 -22.36 -30.33 30.35
C LYS A 1013 -22.66 -31.60 31.22
N ILE A 1014 -21.58 -32.13 31.84
CA ILE A 1014 -21.39 -32.45 33.31
C ILE A 1014 -22.20 -33.65 33.91
N PRO A 1015 -21.74 -34.44 34.93
CA PRO A 1015 -20.53 -34.38 35.78
C PRO A 1015 -19.62 -35.65 35.77
N SER A 1016 -18.62 -35.66 36.66
CA SER A 1016 -17.63 -36.72 36.93
C SER A 1016 -18.16 -37.99 37.63
N SER A 1017 -17.54 -39.16 37.39
CA SER A 1017 -16.62 -39.84 38.35
C SER A 1017 -16.19 -41.26 37.93
N ARG A 1018 -15.25 -41.84 38.71
CA ARG A 1018 -14.81 -43.25 38.88
C ARG A 1018 -15.73 -44.32 38.23
N GLY A 1019 -15.26 -45.45 37.69
CA GLY A 1019 -13.94 -46.11 37.74
C GLY A 1019 -14.13 -47.64 37.68
N ASN A 1020 -13.16 -48.38 37.11
CA ASN A 1020 -13.17 -49.82 36.76
C ASN A 1020 -14.10 -50.79 37.52
N MET A 1021 -14.91 -51.55 36.77
CA MET A 1021 -15.00 -53.04 36.72
C MET A 1021 -16.01 -53.44 35.62
N ALA A 1022 -15.68 -54.30 34.64
CA ALA A 1022 -15.56 -55.77 34.70
C ALA A 1022 -16.92 -56.48 34.96
N ILE A 1023 -17.33 -57.58 34.30
CA ILE A 1023 -16.81 -58.38 33.17
C ILE A 1023 -18.01 -59.26 32.66
N GLU A 1024 -17.84 -60.09 31.62
CA GLU A 1024 -18.75 -61.20 31.24
C GLU A 1024 -20.24 -60.94 30.91
N LYS A 1025 -20.56 -61.06 29.62
CA LYS A 1025 -21.42 -62.16 29.11
C LYS A 1025 -21.24 -62.34 27.60
N LEU A 1026 -21.51 -63.55 27.09
CA LEU A 1026 -21.33 -64.00 25.68
C LEU A 1026 -19.87 -64.27 25.23
N GLY A 1027 -19.13 -65.10 25.98
CA GLY A 1027 -17.75 -65.46 25.64
C GLY A 1027 -17.60 -66.52 24.53
N ILE A 1028 -17.14 -66.08 23.36
CA ILE A 1028 -16.22 -66.77 22.44
C ILE A 1028 -15.35 -65.64 21.85
N GLY A 1029 -14.03 -65.68 21.79
CA GLY A 1029 -13.02 -66.70 22.12
C GLY A 1029 -11.80 -66.38 21.26
N ASP A 1030 -10.65 -66.04 21.87
CA ASP A 1030 -9.62 -65.22 21.21
C ASP A 1030 -9.03 -65.78 19.92
N THR A 1031 -9.08 -65.00 18.83
CA THR A 1031 -7.97 -64.94 17.85
C THR A 1031 -8.01 -63.70 16.93
N ILE A 1032 -6.82 -63.20 16.63
CA ILE A 1032 -6.46 -62.28 15.53
C ILE A 1032 -6.92 -60.82 15.68
N HIS A 1033 -5.91 -60.01 16.03
CA HIS A 1033 -5.82 -58.56 15.95
C HIS A 1033 -6.31 -57.93 14.63
N THR A 1034 -6.85 -56.71 14.76
CA THR A 1034 -6.69 -55.49 13.93
C THR A 1034 -6.71 -55.58 12.39
N ILE A 1035 -7.32 -54.56 11.76
CA ILE A 1035 -7.45 -54.30 10.31
C ILE A 1035 -8.53 -55.14 9.60
N LYS A 1036 -9.57 -54.43 9.13
CA LYS A 1036 -10.13 -54.57 7.77
C LYS A 1036 -11.16 -53.46 7.47
N PRO A 1037 -10.70 -52.26 7.10
CA PRO A 1037 -11.55 -51.32 6.39
C PRO A 1037 -11.71 -51.76 4.92
N PHE A 1038 -12.91 -51.56 4.37
CA PHE A 1038 -13.29 -51.65 2.94
C PHE A 1038 -13.43 -53.00 2.22
N LEU A 1039 -14.39 -52.96 1.28
CA LEU A 1039 -14.50 -53.67 -0.01
C LEU A 1039 -14.27 -55.19 -0.04
N LEU A 1040 -15.39 -55.92 0.05
CA LEU A 1040 -15.46 -57.36 -0.22
C LEU A 1040 -15.63 -57.62 -1.74
N ILE A 1041 -14.64 -57.23 -2.56
CA ILE A 1041 -14.54 -57.64 -3.97
C ILE A 1041 -13.46 -58.72 -4.09
N ARG A 1042 -13.86 -59.95 -4.43
CA ARG A 1042 -12.92 -61.07 -4.61
C ARG A 1042 -12.13 -60.94 -5.92
N GLY A 1043 -10.97 -60.29 -5.82
CA GLY A 1043 -9.95 -60.21 -6.86
C GLY A 1043 -10.10 -59.00 -7.79
N LYS A 1044 -8.94 -58.55 -8.31
CA LYS A 1044 -8.69 -57.40 -9.19
C LYS A 1044 -8.50 -56.06 -8.46
N SER A 1045 -7.24 -55.83 -8.09
CA SER A 1045 -6.44 -54.58 -8.16
C SER A 1045 -7.12 -53.23 -7.87
N VAL A 1046 -6.54 -52.47 -6.94
CA VAL A 1046 -6.89 -51.09 -6.55
C VAL A 1046 -5.84 -50.13 -7.13
N PHE A 1047 -6.14 -48.83 -7.29
CA PHE A 1047 -5.25 -47.90 -7.99
C PHE A 1047 -5.28 -46.49 -7.39
N ARG A 1048 -4.09 -45.93 -7.18
CA ARG A 1048 -3.88 -44.57 -6.68
C ARG A 1048 -3.24 -43.73 -7.81
N SER A 1049 -3.72 -42.50 -8.02
CA SER A 1049 -2.80 -41.43 -8.45
C SER A 1049 -1.88 -41.09 -7.23
N PHE A 1050 -0.79 -40.34 -7.29
CA PHE A 1050 -0.76 -38.90 -7.43
C PHE A 1050 0.67 -38.39 -7.21
N ARG A 1051 1.00 -37.23 -7.79
CA ARG A 1051 2.09 -36.28 -7.42
C ARG A 1051 3.39 -36.39 -8.23
N LEU A 1052 3.96 -35.24 -8.57
CA LEU A 1052 5.33 -35.03 -9.03
C LEU A 1052 6.03 -34.15 -7.98
N GLN A 1053 7.37 -34.21 -7.88
CA GLN A 1053 8.11 -33.21 -7.10
C GLN A 1053 8.50 -32.05 -8.02
N GLY A 1054 8.20 -30.83 -7.60
CA GLY A 1054 8.22 -29.60 -8.39
C GLY A 1054 7.54 -28.48 -7.59
N PHE A 1055 7.63 -27.23 -8.05
CA PHE A 1055 7.25 -26.06 -7.22
C PHE A 1055 5.76 -26.02 -6.83
N CYS A 1056 4.86 -26.53 -7.66
CA CYS A 1056 3.44 -26.66 -7.31
C CYS A 1056 3.14 -28.02 -6.67
N SER A 1057 2.90 -28.03 -5.35
CA SER A 1057 2.66 -29.23 -4.51
C SER A 1057 1.28 -29.89 -4.70
N LEU A 1058 0.66 -29.75 -5.88
CA LEU A 1058 -0.79 -29.76 -6.06
C LEU A 1058 -1.22 -30.46 -7.36
N VAL A 1059 -2.40 -31.11 -7.35
CA VAL A 1059 -2.85 -32.04 -8.40
C VAL A 1059 -4.35 -31.87 -8.75
N PRO A 1060 -4.71 -31.49 -10.00
CA PRO A 1060 -6.07 -31.08 -10.37
C PRO A 1060 -6.99 -32.23 -10.82
N PHE A 1061 -8.21 -32.28 -10.28
CA PHE A 1061 -9.28 -33.22 -10.61
C PHE A 1061 -10.60 -32.47 -10.90
N TRP A 1062 -11.28 -32.87 -11.96
CA TRP A 1062 -12.59 -32.33 -12.35
C TRP A 1062 -13.75 -33.17 -11.82
N ASN A 1063 -14.97 -32.63 -11.89
CA ASN A 1063 -16.19 -33.29 -11.43
C ASN A 1063 -16.02 -33.83 -9.99
N GLN A 1064 -15.74 -32.94 -9.04
CA GLN A 1064 -15.47 -33.27 -7.63
C GLN A 1064 -16.56 -32.69 -6.71
N ARG A 1065 -16.95 -33.44 -5.67
CA ARG A 1065 -18.05 -33.13 -4.73
C ARG A 1065 -17.80 -31.90 -3.87
N ALA A 1066 -16.53 -31.53 -3.67
CA ALA A 1066 -16.16 -30.27 -3.04
C ALA A 1066 -16.55 -29.04 -3.89
N ARG A 1067 -16.81 -29.21 -5.20
CA ARG A 1067 -17.27 -28.14 -6.10
C ARG A 1067 -18.20 -28.68 -7.21
N PRO A 1068 -19.43 -29.11 -6.89
CA PRO A 1068 -20.33 -29.76 -7.86
C PRO A 1068 -20.72 -28.82 -9.00
N GLY A 1069 -20.78 -29.34 -10.23
CA GLY A 1069 -21.20 -28.58 -11.41
C GLY A 1069 -20.20 -27.51 -11.89
N SER A 1070 -18.94 -27.56 -11.45
CA SER A 1070 -17.87 -26.65 -11.86
C SER A 1070 -16.97 -27.25 -12.94
N ASP A 1071 -16.77 -26.49 -14.03
CA ASP A 1071 -15.76 -26.80 -15.06
C ASP A 1071 -14.31 -26.51 -14.61
N ALA A 1072 -14.12 -25.75 -13.54
CA ALA A 1072 -12.83 -25.58 -12.88
C ALA A 1072 -12.52 -26.79 -11.97
N PRO A 1073 -11.27 -27.27 -11.91
CA PRO A 1073 -10.89 -28.41 -11.08
C PRO A 1073 -10.96 -28.07 -9.58
N VAL A 1074 -11.10 -29.10 -8.76
CA VAL A 1074 -10.65 -29.09 -7.37
C VAL A 1074 -9.22 -29.63 -7.34
N VAL A 1075 -8.39 -29.06 -6.49
CA VAL A 1075 -6.95 -29.32 -6.47
C VAL A 1075 -6.57 -29.91 -5.12
N TRP A 1076 -6.00 -31.11 -5.14
CA TRP A 1076 -5.62 -31.86 -3.94
C TRP A 1076 -4.10 -31.80 -3.73
N ASP A 1077 -3.60 -32.15 -2.53
CA ASP A 1077 -2.19 -32.43 -2.26
C ASP A 1077 -1.83 -33.87 -2.65
N TYR A 1078 -2.74 -34.80 -2.34
CA TYR A 1078 -2.98 -36.08 -2.98
C TYR A 1078 -4.46 -36.47 -2.76
N HIS A 1079 -5.00 -37.39 -3.55
CA HIS A 1079 -6.32 -38.00 -3.34
C HIS A 1079 -6.22 -39.54 -3.44
N VAL A 1080 -7.31 -40.30 -3.27
CA VAL A 1080 -7.34 -41.77 -3.35
C VAL A 1080 -8.65 -42.24 -3.97
N PHE A 1081 -8.55 -42.92 -5.11
CA PHE A 1081 -9.63 -43.74 -5.65
C PHE A 1081 -9.26 -45.24 -5.57
N ALA A 1082 -10.16 -46.10 -6.05
CA ALA A 1082 -9.89 -47.48 -6.42
C ALA A 1082 -10.40 -47.73 -7.84
N MET A 1083 -10.06 -48.88 -8.43
CA MET A 1083 -10.74 -49.37 -9.64
C MET A 1083 -10.88 -50.89 -9.55
N THR A 1084 -11.32 -51.55 -10.62
CA THR A 1084 -11.19 -53.01 -10.80
C THR A 1084 -10.88 -53.34 -12.27
N LYS A 1085 -9.86 -54.16 -12.55
CA LYS A 1085 -9.59 -54.70 -13.90
C LYS A 1085 -10.42 -55.97 -14.13
N ASN A 1086 -11.71 -55.81 -14.38
CA ASN A 1086 -12.64 -56.92 -14.60
C ASN A 1086 -12.52 -57.55 -16.01
N SER A 1087 -13.26 -58.62 -16.28
CA SER A 1087 -13.31 -59.30 -17.59
C SER A 1087 -14.24 -58.56 -18.57
N GLY A 1088 -14.16 -57.23 -18.54
CA GLY A 1088 -15.00 -56.23 -19.22
C GLY A 1088 -14.41 -54.86 -18.90
N ALA A 1089 -15.09 -53.77 -19.28
CA ALA A 1089 -14.56 -52.41 -19.09
C ALA A 1089 -14.13 -52.14 -17.62
N PRO A 1090 -12.96 -51.50 -17.37
CA PRO A 1090 -12.53 -51.21 -16.01
C PRO A 1090 -13.48 -50.22 -15.33
N LEU A 1091 -13.72 -50.42 -14.03
CA LEU A 1091 -14.64 -49.61 -13.23
C LEU A 1091 -13.90 -48.90 -12.10
N VAL A 1092 -14.05 -47.58 -12.02
CA VAL A 1092 -13.43 -46.69 -11.01
C VAL A 1092 -14.39 -46.47 -9.84
N TYR A 1093 -13.84 -46.44 -8.63
CA TYR A 1093 -14.53 -46.17 -7.38
C TYR A 1093 -13.84 -44.98 -6.70
N ASP A 1094 -14.35 -43.79 -6.96
CA ASP A 1094 -13.95 -42.53 -6.30
C ASP A 1094 -15.15 -42.05 -5.46
N LEU A 1095 -14.91 -41.71 -4.19
CA LEU A 1095 -15.95 -41.22 -3.28
C LEU A 1095 -16.13 -39.70 -3.36
N ASP A 1096 -15.16 -38.99 -3.92
CA ASP A 1096 -15.10 -37.53 -3.96
C ASP A 1096 -15.42 -36.97 -5.35
N THR A 1097 -15.68 -37.83 -6.34
CA THR A 1097 -16.24 -37.41 -7.65
C THR A 1097 -17.76 -37.25 -7.65
N THR A 1098 -18.28 -36.29 -8.43
CA THR A 1098 -19.71 -36.16 -8.76
C THR A 1098 -20.16 -37.14 -9.85
N LEU A 1099 -19.25 -37.89 -10.46
CA LEU A 1099 -19.57 -38.95 -11.42
C LEU A 1099 -20.25 -40.15 -10.70
N GLY A 1100 -20.92 -41.00 -11.47
CA GLY A 1100 -21.54 -42.22 -10.96
C GLY A 1100 -20.54 -43.16 -10.28
N LEU A 1101 -20.99 -43.88 -9.24
CA LEU A 1101 -20.16 -44.77 -8.43
C LEU A 1101 -20.69 -46.22 -8.52
N PRO A 1102 -19.96 -47.17 -9.17
CA PRO A 1102 -18.71 -46.97 -9.91
C PRO A 1102 -18.88 -46.21 -11.23
N CYS A 1103 -17.79 -45.56 -11.66
CA CYS A 1103 -17.67 -44.90 -12.95
C CYS A 1103 -17.00 -45.84 -13.97
N ASN A 1104 -17.29 -45.69 -15.27
CA ASN A 1104 -16.51 -46.34 -16.31
C ASN A 1104 -15.13 -45.66 -16.40
N PHE A 1105 -14.04 -46.41 -16.57
CA PHE A 1105 -12.69 -45.84 -16.61
C PHE A 1105 -12.50 -44.81 -17.73
N GLU A 1106 -13.04 -45.00 -18.94
CA GLU A 1106 -12.89 -44.01 -20.01
C GLU A 1106 -13.69 -42.73 -19.71
N THR A 1107 -14.85 -42.84 -19.07
CA THR A 1107 -15.62 -41.68 -18.57
C THR A 1107 -14.92 -40.97 -17.42
N TYR A 1108 -14.28 -41.69 -16.50
CA TYR A 1108 -13.47 -41.07 -15.44
C TYR A 1108 -12.22 -40.39 -16.03
N LEU A 1109 -11.64 -40.99 -17.07
CA LEU A 1109 -10.48 -40.47 -17.80
C LEU A 1109 -10.80 -39.20 -18.59
N SER A 1110 -12.01 -39.09 -19.16
CA SER A 1110 -12.49 -37.87 -19.83
C SER A 1110 -13.01 -36.81 -18.84
N GLU A 1111 -13.83 -37.18 -17.86
CA GLU A 1111 -14.58 -36.20 -17.06
C GLU A 1111 -13.93 -35.79 -15.73
N ALA A 1112 -13.19 -36.69 -15.07
CA ALA A 1112 -12.49 -36.38 -13.81
C ALA A 1112 -11.00 -36.09 -14.02
N LEU A 1113 -10.34 -36.86 -14.89
CA LEU A 1113 -8.93 -36.67 -15.23
C LEU A 1113 -8.72 -35.70 -16.39
N LYS A 1114 -9.66 -35.58 -17.35
CA LYS A 1114 -9.46 -34.84 -18.61
C LYS A 1114 -8.11 -35.18 -19.29
N ALA A 1115 -7.72 -36.47 -19.30
CA ALA A 1115 -6.36 -36.89 -19.70
C ALA A 1115 -6.05 -36.80 -21.22
N SER A 1116 -7.00 -36.31 -22.02
CA SER A 1116 -6.79 -35.84 -23.39
C SER A 1116 -6.32 -34.38 -23.47
N PHE A 1117 -6.21 -33.68 -22.33
CA PHE A 1117 -5.77 -32.30 -22.22
C PHE A 1117 -4.27 -32.26 -21.87
N GLU A 1118 -3.47 -31.52 -22.64
CA GLU A 1118 -2.03 -31.39 -22.35
C GLU A 1118 -1.79 -30.48 -21.13
N LEU A 1119 -1.54 -31.10 -19.97
CA LEU A 1119 -1.10 -30.37 -18.79
C LEU A 1119 0.36 -29.91 -18.93
N PRO A 1120 0.70 -28.68 -18.49
CA PRO A 1120 2.07 -28.21 -18.33
C PRO A 1120 2.93 -29.22 -17.55
N LEU A 1121 4.22 -29.29 -17.86
CA LEU A 1121 5.11 -30.37 -17.38
C LEU A 1121 5.03 -30.60 -15.86
N GLU A 1122 4.93 -29.51 -15.10
CA GLU A 1122 4.87 -29.48 -13.63
C GLU A 1122 3.52 -29.96 -13.05
N LEU A 1123 2.43 -29.83 -13.81
CA LEU A 1123 1.09 -30.29 -13.43
C LEU A 1123 0.77 -31.71 -13.93
N ARG A 1124 1.71 -32.38 -14.61
CA ARG A 1124 1.52 -33.74 -15.11
C ARG A 1124 1.44 -34.74 -13.96
N ARG A 1125 0.48 -35.65 -14.05
CA ARG A 1125 0.20 -36.63 -12.99
C ARG A 1125 1.10 -37.86 -13.13
N LYS A 1126 1.68 -38.28 -12.01
CA LYS A 1126 2.16 -39.65 -11.80
C LYS A 1126 1.14 -40.44 -10.98
N TYR A 1127 1.20 -41.76 -11.08
CA TYR A 1127 0.27 -42.70 -10.47
C TYR A 1127 1.03 -43.84 -9.78
N ARG A 1128 0.71 -44.13 -8.50
CA ARG A 1128 1.34 -45.22 -7.72
C ARG A 1128 0.37 -46.39 -7.64
N VAL A 1129 0.55 -47.35 -8.54
CA VAL A 1129 -0.30 -48.53 -8.69
C VAL A 1129 0.13 -49.60 -7.69
N ILE A 1130 -0.80 -50.00 -6.81
CA ILE A 1130 -0.57 -50.91 -5.67
C ILE A 1130 -1.70 -51.93 -5.65
N GLU A 1131 -1.40 -53.23 -5.59
CA GLU A 1131 -2.46 -54.23 -5.45
C GLU A 1131 -3.30 -54.02 -4.19
N GLY A 1132 -4.63 -54.09 -4.29
CA GLY A 1132 -5.54 -53.84 -3.16
C GLY A 1132 -5.28 -54.76 -1.97
N ASN A 1133 -4.87 -56.00 -2.20
CA ASN A 1133 -4.48 -56.94 -1.15
C ASN A 1133 -3.22 -56.47 -0.39
N GLN A 1134 -2.26 -55.84 -1.06
CA GLN A 1134 -1.06 -55.28 -0.41
C GLN A 1134 -1.42 -53.98 0.32
N PHE A 1135 -2.21 -53.10 -0.31
CA PHE A 1135 -2.66 -51.84 0.30
C PHE A 1135 -3.45 -52.09 1.61
N ILE A 1136 -4.48 -52.95 1.57
CA ILE A 1136 -5.31 -53.27 2.74
C ILE A 1136 -4.50 -53.94 3.86
N LYS A 1137 -3.46 -54.72 3.52
CA LYS A 1137 -2.63 -55.43 4.50
C LYS A 1137 -1.56 -54.54 5.14
N HIS A 1138 -0.98 -53.60 4.38
CA HIS A 1138 0.27 -52.92 4.76
C HIS A 1138 0.17 -51.40 4.94
N PHE A 1139 -0.91 -50.74 4.52
CA PHE A 1139 -1.04 -49.29 4.68
C PHE A 1139 -1.31 -48.87 6.13
N ALA A 1140 -0.57 -47.89 6.62
CA ALA A 1140 -0.72 -47.29 7.95
C ALA A 1140 -0.58 -45.76 7.93
N SER A 1141 -1.47 -45.07 8.65
CA SER A 1141 -1.30 -43.66 8.98
C SER A 1141 -1.99 -43.30 10.29
N ASP A 1142 -1.19 -42.79 11.23
CA ASP A 1142 -1.60 -42.24 12.53
C ASP A 1142 -2.22 -40.84 12.43
N ARG A 1143 -2.27 -40.27 11.22
CA ARG A 1143 -2.69 -38.89 10.89
C ARG A 1143 -1.77 -37.79 11.44
N SER A 1144 -0.53 -38.08 11.85
CA SER A 1144 0.45 -37.05 12.24
C SER A 1144 0.69 -36.00 11.14
N HIS A 1145 0.56 -36.38 9.86
CA HIS A 1145 0.59 -35.46 8.70
C HIS A 1145 -0.56 -34.43 8.67
N MET A 1146 -1.67 -34.66 9.38
CA MET A 1146 -2.77 -33.69 9.55
C MET A 1146 -2.53 -32.75 10.74
N LYS A 1147 -1.29 -32.68 11.25
CA LYS A 1147 -0.90 -31.78 12.33
C LYS A 1147 0.17 -30.81 11.86
N THR A 1148 0.04 -29.58 12.33
CA THR A 1148 1.10 -28.56 12.27
C THR A 1148 2.29 -28.98 13.14
N THR A 1149 3.43 -28.29 12.98
CA THR A 1149 4.66 -28.52 13.76
C THR A 1149 4.48 -28.34 15.27
N ASN A 1150 3.49 -27.58 15.72
CA ASN A 1150 3.15 -27.45 17.15
C ASN A 1150 2.21 -28.57 17.68
N GLY A 1151 1.82 -29.52 16.84
CA GLY A 1151 0.95 -30.66 17.19
C GLY A 1151 -0.55 -30.41 17.04
N SER A 1152 -0.98 -29.19 16.74
CA SER A 1152 -2.40 -28.85 16.48
C SER A 1152 -2.85 -29.37 15.13
N TRP A 1153 -4.07 -29.92 15.07
CA TRP A 1153 -4.68 -30.43 13.84
C TRP A 1153 -4.99 -29.32 12.84
N THR A 1154 -4.64 -29.51 11.56
CA THR A 1154 -4.99 -28.56 10.47
C THR A 1154 -6.47 -28.60 10.11
N SER A 1155 -7.12 -29.76 10.29
CA SER A 1155 -8.57 -29.93 10.30
C SER A 1155 -8.95 -31.01 11.32
N LEU A 1156 -10.14 -30.92 11.91
CA LEU A 1156 -10.58 -31.90 12.92
C LEU A 1156 -10.60 -33.32 12.30
N PRO A 1157 -9.80 -34.27 12.81
CA PRO A 1157 -9.65 -35.57 12.18
C PRO A 1157 -10.93 -36.40 12.32
N PRO A 1158 -11.28 -37.24 11.34
CA PRO A 1158 -12.48 -38.07 11.41
C PRO A 1158 -12.53 -38.99 12.65
N THR A 1159 -13.72 -39.19 13.20
CA THR A 1159 -13.92 -39.91 14.48
C THR A 1159 -13.61 -41.41 14.44
N TYR A 1160 -13.48 -42.01 13.24
CA TYR A 1160 -13.00 -43.39 13.12
C TYR A 1160 -11.51 -43.49 13.47
N ARG A 1161 -11.07 -44.66 13.95
CA ARG A 1161 -9.67 -44.89 14.34
C ARG A 1161 -8.71 -44.73 13.15
N CYS A 1162 -7.50 -44.27 13.42
CA CYS A 1162 -6.39 -44.29 12.47
C CYS A 1162 -6.12 -45.71 11.96
N ILE A 1163 -5.70 -45.84 10.70
CA ILE A 1163 -5.36 -47.14 10.11
C ILE A 1163 -3.93 -47.46 10.52
N ALA A 1164 -3.71 -48.62 11.16
CA ALA A 1164 -2.39 -49.07 11.60
C ALA A 1164 -2.28 -50.58 11.40
N THR A 1165 -1.08 -51.05 11.06
CA THR A 1165 -0.78 -52.47 10.90
C THR A 1165 -0.17 -53.05 12.18
N ALA A 1166 0.12 -54.36 12.19
CA ALA A 1166 0.91 -54.97 13.26
C ALA A 1166 2.35 -54.43 13.29
N ASP A 1167 2.86 -53.98 12.14
CA ASP A 1167 4.27 -53.64 11.91
C ASP A 1167 4.53 -52.12 11.86
N SER A 1168 3.48 -51.29 11.73
CA SER A 1168 3.61 -49.83 11.63
C SER A 1168 2.32 -49.08 11.99
N THR A 1169 2.45 -47.96 12.70
CA THR A 1169 1.39 -46.96 12.88
C THR A 1169 1.37 -45.89 11.80
N MET A 1170 2.48 -45.67 11.09
CA MET A 1170 2.63 -44.61 10.09
C MET A 1170 3.67 -45.02 9.04
N ASN A 1171 3.20 -45.26 7.82
CA ASN A 1171 4.05 -45.45 6.63
C ASN A 1171 3.52 -44.71 5.39
N LEU A 1172 2.48 -43.87 5.52
CA LEU A 1172 1.94 -43.01 4.46
C LEU A 1172 3.00 -42.32 3.58
N PRO A 1173 4.13 -41.78 4.09
CA PRO A 1173 5.19 -41.23 3.23
C PRO A 1173 5.65 -42.18 2.10
N LEU A 1174 5.78 -43.48 2.37
CA LEU A 1174 6.16 -44.49 1.35
C LEU A 1174 5.08 -44.71 0.28
N TYR A 1175 3.85 -44.27 0.55
CA TYR A 1175 2.70 -44.34 -0.36
C TYR A 1175 2.41 -43.02 -1.09
N ILE A 1176 3.14 -41.94 -0.78
CA ILE A 1176 3.03 -40.61 -1.44
C ILE A 1176 4.35 -40.08 -1.99
N ASP A 1177 5.50 -40.75 -1.75
CA ASP A 1177 6.69 -40.60 -2.58
C ASP A 1177 6.37 -41.06 -4.01
N MET A 1178 6.82 -40.28 -5.00
CA MET A 1178 6.64 -40.50 -6.44
C MET A 1178 7.93 -40.29 -7.23
N GLU A 1179 9.05 -40.13 -6.55
CA GLU A 1179 10.37 -40.01 -7.16
C GLU A 1179 10.98 -41.39 -7.38
N THR A 1180 10.75 -42.31 -6.44
CA THR A 1180 11.43 -43.61 -6.43
C THR A 1180 10.48 -44.81 -6.58
N ASN A 1181 10.95 -45.80 -7.34
CA ASN A 1181 10.45 -47.18 -7.29
C ASN A 1181 11.29 -47.96 -6.25
N THR A 1182 11.03 -47.71 -4.97
CA THR A 1182 11.71 -48.29 -3.80
C THR A 1182 11.49 -49.80 -3.60
N GLY A 1183 11.93 -50.61 -4.56
CA GLY A 1183 12.35 -52.01 -4.40
C GLY A 1183 11.34 -53.05 -3.88
N SER A 1184 10.11 -52.66 -3.52
CA SER A 1184 9.16 -53.51 -2.80
C SER A 1184 7.78 -53.49 -3.45
N GLU A 1185 7.28 -54.66 -3.84
CA GLU A 1185 5.96 -54.80 -4.47
C GLU A 1185 4.80 -54.46 -3.52
N ILE A 1186 5.06 -54.36 -2.21
CA ILE A 1186 4.10 -53.97 -1.18
C ILE A 1186 3.67 -52.50 -1.34
N TYR A 1187 4.59 -51.61 -1.76
CA TYR A 1187 4.36 -50.17 -1.91
C TYR A 1187 4.05 -49.75 -3.36
N GLY A 1188 3.85 -50.74 -4.24
CA GLY A 1188 3.49 -50.53 -5.64
C GLY A 1188 4.57 -49.87 -6.49
N ARG A 1189 4.21 -49.53 -7.73
CA ARG A 1189 5.11 -48.91 -8.72
C ARG A 1189 4.54 -47.59 -9.21
N VAL A 1190 5.45 -46.64 -9.46
CA VAL A 1190 5.16 -45.31 -9.99
C VAL A 1190 5.18 -45.35 -11.52
N TYR A 1191 4.13 -44.80 -12.12
CA TYR A 1191 3.95 -44.61 -13.55
C TYR A 1191 3.65 -43.14 -13.86
N ASP A 1192 3.90 -42.71 -15.09
CA ASP A 1192 3.33 -41.46 -15.63
C ASP A 1192 1.90 -41.70 -16.13
N GLU A 1193 1.27 -40.66 -16.69
CA GLU A 1193 -0.11 -40.71 -17.21
C GLU A 1193 -0.29 -41.75 -18.32
N GLN A 1194 0.65 -41.85 -19.26
CA GLN A 1194 0.58 -42.81 -20.37
C GLN A 1194 0.77 -44.25 -19.89
N GLY A 1195 1.75 -44.49 -19.01
CA GLY A 1195 1.99 -45.77 -18.37
C GLY A 1195 0.81 -46.23 -17.50
N PHE A 1196 0.19 -45.31 -16.76
CA PHE A 1196 -1.04 -45.59 -15.99
C PHE A 1196 -2.19 -46.04 -16.89
N ILE A 1197 -2.52 -45.25 -17.92
CA ILE A 1197 -3.59 -45.58 -18.88
C ILE A 1197 -3.31 -46.93 -19.57
N GLY A 1198 -2.04 -47.20 -19.92
CA GLY A 1198 -1.58 -48.43 -20.56
C GLY A 1198 -1.67 -49.70 -19.71
N ILE A 1199 -1.98 -49.61 -18.40
CA ILE A 1199 -2.24 -50.79 -17.56
C ILE A 1199 -3.75 -51.12 -17.50
N PHE A 1200 -4.65 -50.19 -17.87
CA PHE A 1200 -6.11 -50.38 -17.76
C PHE A 1200 -6.85 -50.45 -19.08
N ARG A 1201 -6.23 -49.97 -20.15
CA ARG A 1201 -6.51 -50.49 -21.49
C ARG A 1201 -5.93 -51.92 -21.66
#